data_AF-A0A820A867-F1
#
_entry.id   AF-A0A820A867-F1
#
_cell.length_a   1.000
_cell.length_b   1.000
_cell.length_c   1.000
_cell.angle_alpha   90.00
_cell.angle_beta   90.00
_cell.angle_gamma   90.00
#
_symmetry.space_group_name_H-M   'P 1'
#
loop_
_entity.id
_entity.type
_entity.pdbx_description
1 polymer ?
#
loop_
_entity_poly.entity_id
_entity_poly.type
_entity_poly.pdbx_seq_one_letter_code
_entity_poly.pdbx_strand_id
1 'polypeptide(L)'
;MNVEAELNSSNNQLVTIQNSLAIELEKLQHEKFPQGFPKPIHVLQAVDDNVNGQLEQRLQQTDQDHIKESILLIPYYLGNFHWVGIFIEFKENRQIQRAELIDPVVDSEFLSDKIQKEFDKFYPGMVLFSKELQNHEDPKQSAQLIIQNLVKSVEDSLLIQALYQNANDLHNRNYLLQDNSSNYQKSISTIETLSELQGNKTKFNELYEPLSNVRVTFKNESKRYSLKKQSRIEQQIDDDEQFRTDVQSEINENRFDSLNTHNTTANDSVSLTTDNCYQLQLCESLKNQLQNGLCEHEINDEKELEEEIVKKKQEIESFEEKGRHNIAKKRRESLSKLEELQQLIDKIRVLGRPQTTENLEELRAILASGLSKRDVSDENELKEEIIKKKQEIENLQKQGKYKTVIKRQESLSTLEQLLELIDKIKALESIQSIDNLEELKTSLLKGLLEHDINDEKELEEEIIKRKQEIEILSNKGKHKVAEKRRNSLLALEELQVLNNKIKTLESSNLNMSNEIFHDAGIIISDRQEDDTITKERVTNLYNDFSLMPPCSEKSLINLLFLIALKLNDDKTGVSENNILRDDEIAKELQCFKEQLKIEELESTQIENFIGTVSVNIKDQNWKSAFSTLEKILKLIRPLNIPELFRLFEKVDETAHLIKGEDIILLLGGTGAGKSTTIHFLGGSLLKEIKVTGLNHIHPVRIKNPDLKKITTTPFARSQTQCITPVRIYFRDVGGSYNESIILCDTPGFEDTHGPEVDIANGIGIVKAIKGCKSVKPIVLISYNSIGDRLSGIKDLAHILVKLIPKIEDYIRTLSYIFTKFPLNETNTICALLINAGETLNEAEKSDIAFSNLFRDMINKTRQGARTLDPIKDDAFEILHQLAESKAITYPDEAFQFFITEKSKSVLQEQVRRHQLSIISATNGSDYLLVKYKLDQLKYLSDIPNQEYIKQIYNDCVRYIIRHLSEEYEQSILRLNRCLLNETVLSNEDLKQYQTCIDHANLANDLKEIHLGNEVVHSTAFIENLNRQIDAIVTELKEKEINDPLLRINLDKIKLVSNSFSDIDQ
;
A
#
# COMPACT_ATOMS: atom_id res chain seq x y z
N MET A 1 -33.95 1.38 -15.83
CA MET A 1 -34.96 1.45 -14.74
C MET A 1 -36.00 0.31 -14.73
N ASN A 2 -36.22 -0.48 -15.80
CA ASN A 2 -37.19 -1.60 -15.77
C ASN A 2 -36.66 -2.94 -15.22
N VAL A 3 -35.41 -3.02 -14.75
CA VAL A 3 -34.78 -4.28 -14.27
C VAL A 3 -34.88 -4.44 -12.73
N GLU A 4 -35.06 -3.35 -11.98
CA GLU A 4 -35.05 -3.39 -10.51
C GLU A 4 -36.31 -4.01 -9.87
N ALA A 5 -37.40 -4.21 -10.62
CA ALA A 5 -38.67 -4.65 -10.05
C ALA A 5 -38.87 -6.18 -9.98
N GLU A 6 -38.01 -7.00 -10.60
CA GLU A 6 -38.24 -8.46 -10.73
C GLU A 6 -37.45 -9.35 -9.74
N LEU A 7 -36.62 -8.79 -8.86
CA LEU A 7 -35.59 -9.55 -8.12
C LEU A 7 -35.95 -9.95 -6.68
N ASN A 8 -37.09 -10.62 -6.42
CA ASN A 8 -37.48 -11.07 -5.05
C ASN A 8 -37.83 -12.58 -4.91
N SER A 9 -37.06 -13.47 -5.54
CA SER A 9 -36.84 -14.85 -5.05
C SER A 9 -35.51 -15.41 -5.59
N SER A 10 -34.76 -16.18 -4.79
CA SER A 10 -33.37 -16.59 -5.08
C SER A 10 -33.19 -17.41 -6.36
N ASN A 11 -34.18 -18.25 -6.73
CA ASN A 11 -34.15 -18.96 -8.02
C ASN A 11 -34.52 -18.07 -9.22
N ASN A 12 -35.32 -17.01 -9.01
CA ASN A 12 -35.62 -16.06 -10.09
C ASN A 12 -34.41 -15.17 -10.38
N GLN A 13 -33.62 -14.76 -9.38
CA GLN A 13 -32.47 -13.86 -9.59
C GLN A 13 -31.40 -14.46 -10.51
N LEU A 14 -31.05 -15.75 -10.37
CA LEU A 14 -30.09 -16.46 -11.24
C LEU A 14 -30.54 -16.47 -12.70
N VAL A 15 -31.83 -16.77 -12.95
CA VAL A 15 -32.41 -16.80 -14.29
C VAL A 15 -32.56 -15.38 -14.86
N THR A 16 -32.94 -14.41 -14.03
CA THR A 16 -33.12 -13.01 -14.44
C THR A 16 -31.80 -12.36 -14.86
N ILE A 17 -30.69 -12.60 -14.16
CA ILE A 17 -29.37 -12.07 -14.56
C ILE A 17 -28.89 -12.73 -15.85
N GLN A 18 -29.03 -14.05 -15.98
CA GLN A 18 -28.69 -14.75 -17.22
C GLN A 18 -29.48 -14.20 -18.42
N ASN A 19 -30.80 -14.03 -18.26
CA ASN A 19 -31.66 -13.49 -19.32
C ASN A 19 -31.34 -12.03 -19.63
N SER A 20 -31.06 -11.22 -18.60
CA SER A 20 -30.70 -9.81 -18.78
C SER A 20 -29.37 -9.65 -19.51
N LEU A 21 -28.39 -10.50 -19.19
CA LEU A 21 -27.11 -10.56 -19.90
C LEU A 21 -27.31 -10.98 -21.36
N ALA A 22 -28.16 -11.97 -21.63
CA ALA A 22 -28.50 -12.36 -23.00
C ALA A 22 -29.18 -11.22 -23.78
N ILE A 23 -30.12 -10.49 -23.16
CA ILE A 23 -30.80 -9.34 -23.76
C ILE A 23 -29.81 -8.20 -24.09
N GLU A 24 -28.89 -7.89 -23.19
CA GLU A 24 -27.87 -6.85 -23.45
C GLU A 24 -26.88 -7.27 -24.55
N LEU A 25 -26.57 -8.57 -24.66
CA LEU A 25 -25.80 -9.09 -25.79
C LEU A 25 -26.58 -9.03 -27.11
N GLU A 26 -27.88 -9.30 -27.12
CA GLU A 26 -28.72 -9.12 -28.31
C GLU A 26 -28.78 -7.65 -28.75
N LYS A 27 -28.84 -6.70 -27.80
CA LYS A 27 -28.75 -5.27 -28.11
C LYS A 27 -27.38 -4.91 -28.69
N LEU A 28 -26.29 -5.39 -28.08
CA LEU A 28 -24.94 -5.18 -28.60
C LEU A 28 -24.79 -5.74 -30.02
N GLN A 29 -25.36 -6.92 -30.27
CA GLN A 29 -25.41 -7.53 -31.60
C GLN A 29 -26.18 -6.64 -32.58
N HIS A 30 -27.39 -6.20 -32.25
CA HIS A 30 -28.20 -5.37 -33.13
C HIS A 30 -27.58 -3.99 -33.42
N GLU A 31 -26.95 -3.36 -32.42
CA GLU A 31 -26.40 -2.01 -32.54
C GLU A 31 -25.04 -1.99 -33.25
N LYS A 32 -24.16 -2.96 -32.95
CA LYS A 32 -22.75 -2.93 -33.39
C LYS A 32 -22.36 -4.07 -34.32
N PHE A 33 -23.08 -5.20 -34.29
CA PHE A 33 -22.76 -6.41 -35.09
C PHE A 33 -24.00 -6.96 -35.81
N PRO A 34 -24.65 -6.19 -36.71
CA PRO A 34 -25.93 -6.57 -37.31
C PRO A 34 -25.88 -7.83 -38.19
N GLN A 35 -24.68 -8.30 -38.55
CA GLN A 35 -24.45 -9.55 -39.28
C GLN A 35 -24.23 -10.76 -38.36
N GLY A 36 -24.30 -10.58 -37.04
CA GLY A 36 -23.95 -11.57 -36.04
C GLY A 36 -22.54 -11.38 -35.46
N PHE A 37 -22.32 -11.92 -34.27
CA PHE A 37 -21.00 -11.92 -33.66
C PHE A 37 -20.02 -12.82 -34.45
N PRO A 38 -18.76 -12.39 -34.64
CA PRO A 38 -17.74 -13.18 -35.36
C PRO A 38 -17.32 -14.45 -34.60
N LYS A 39 -17.53 -14.49 -33.28
CA LYS A 39 -17.41 -15.68 -32.44
C LYS A 39 -18.74 -15.98 -31.76
N PRO A 40 -19.16 -17.26 -31.65
CA PRO A 40 -20.30 -17.64 -30.83
C PRO A 40 -20.07 -17.24 -29.37
N ILE A 41 -21.10 -16.67 -28.75
CA ILE A 41 -21.08 -16.28 -27.34
C ILE A 41 -22.08 -17.16 -26.60
N HIS A 42 -21.60 -17.81 -25.55
CA HIS A 42 -22.39 -18.70 -24.71
C HIS A 42 -22.51 -18.08 -23.31
N VAL A 43 -23.74 -17.81 -22.90
CA VAL A 43 -24.05 -17.39 -21.52
C VAL A 43 -24.52 -18.61 -20.74
N LEU A 44 -23.71 -19.07 -19.80
CA LEU A 44 -24.10 -20.19 -18.94
C LEU A 44 -25.11 -19.78 -17.89
N GLN A 45 -25.81 -20.79 -17.38
CA GLN A 45 -26.62 -20.61 -16.18
C GLN A 45 -25.74 -20.11 -15.05
N ALA A 46 -26.25 -19.09 -14.36
CA ALA A 46 -25.55 -18.52 -13.23
C ALA A 46 -25.22 -19.58 -12.17
N VAL A 47 -24.06 -19.43 -11.56
CA VAL A 47 -23.56 -20.27 -10.47
C VAL A 47 -23.96 -19.63 -9.14
N ASP A 48 -24.40 -20.43 -8.19
CA ASP A 48 -24.67 -20.04 -6.81
C ASP A 48 -23.63 -20.73 -5.91
N ASP A 49 -22.78 -19.94 -5.26
CA ASP A 49 -21.70 -20.41 -4.39
C ASP A 49 -22.19 -21.25 -3.21
N ASN A 50 -23.48 -21.09 -2.84
CA ASN A 50 -24.12 -21.88 -1.80
C ASN A 50 -24.40 -23.32 -2.25
N VAL A 51 -24.23 -23.64 -3.54
CA VAL A 51 -24.39 -24.96 -4.12
C VAL A 51 -23.02 -25.51 -4.53
N ASN A 52 -22.47 -26.40 -3.69
CA ASN A 52 -21.13 -26.97 -3.89
C ASN A 52 -20.95 -27.62 -5.28
N GLY A 53 -19.85 -27.24 -5.96
CA GLY A 53 -19.43 -27.85 -7.24
C GLY A 53 -20.31 -27.45 -8.43
N GLN A 54 -21.15 -26.43 -8.30
CA GLN A 54 -22.03 -26.02 -9.40
C GLN A 54 -21.24 -25.39 -10.56
N LEU A 55 -20.14 -24.68 -10.30
CA LEU A 55 -19.23 -24.19 -11.35
C LEU A 55 -18.66 -25.34 -12.18
N GLU A 56 -18.16 -26.38 -11.50
CA GLU A 56 -17.64 -27.60 -12.13
C GLU A 56 -18.71 -28.26 -13.03
N GLN A 57 -19.95 -28.36 -12.55
CA GLN A 57 -21.07 -28.90 -13.33
C GLN A 57 -21.39 -28.03 -14.57
N ARG A 58 -21.32 -26.70 -14.45
CA ARG A 58 -21.55 -25.80 -15.59
C ARG A 58 -20.47 -25.96 -16.66
N LEU A 59 -19.22 -26.07 -16.25
CA LEU A 59 -18.08 -26.28 -17.16
C LEU A 59 -18.09 -27.68 -17.80
N GLN A 60 -18.56 -28.71 -17.08
CA GLN A 60 -18.76 -30.06 -17.65
C GLN A 60 -19.89 -30.10 -18.69
N GLN A 61 -20.97 -29.36 -18.47
CA GLN A 61 -22.10 -29.29 -19.42
C GLN A 61 -21.70 -28.66 -20.76
N THR A 62 -20.70 -27.77 -20.78
CA THR A 62 -20.17 -27.17 -22.01
C THR A 62 -19.29 -28.08 -22.86
N ASP A 63 -18.82 -29.21 -22.31
CA ASP A 63 -17.88 -30.12 -22.99
C ASP A 63 -18.58 -31.05 -24.02
N GLN A 64 -19.91 -31.19 -23.92
CA GLN A 64 -20.72 -32.07 -24.77
C GLN A 64 -21.16 -31.45 -26.11
N ASP A 65 -21.08 -30.13 -26.26
CA ASP A 65 -21.35 -29.44 -27.52
C ASP A 65 -20.02 -29.08 -28.22
N HIS A 66 -19.96 -29.25 -29.55
CA HIS A 66 -18.76 -28.98 -30.36
C HIS A 66 -18.46 -27.47 -30.47
N ILE A 67 -18.00 -26.86 -29.39
CA ILE A 67 -17.60 -25.46 -29.33
C ILE A 67 -16.25 -25.30 -30.06
N LYS A 68 -16.31 -24.82 -31.31
CA LYS A 68 -15.18 -24.15 -32.00
C LYS A 68 -15.05 -22.72 -31.44
N GLU A 69 -13.94 -22.04 -31.74
CA GLU A 69 -13.57 -20.67 -31.30
C GLU A 69 -14.75 -19.81 -30.80
N SER A 70 -14.87 -19.60 -29.48
CA SER A 70 -16.05 -19.02 -28.83
C SER A 70 -15.72 -18.23 -27.55
N ILE A 71 -16.72 -17.52 -27.02
CA ILE A 71 -16.66 -16.83 -25.74
C ILE A 71 -17.69 -17.45 -24.78
N LEU A 72 -17.29 -17.66 -23.54
CA LEU A 72 -18.11 -18.20 -22.46
C LEU A 72 -18.23 -17.18 -21.33
N LEU A 73 -19.46 -16.87 -20.93
CA LEU A 73 -19.76 -15.95 -19.83
C LEU A 73 -20.51 -16.70 -18.73
N ILE A 74 -20.03 -16.55 -17.49
CA ILE A 74 -20.62 -17.22 -16.33
C ILE A 74 -20.85 -16.16 -15.23
N PRO A 75 -22.10 -15.73 -15.00
CA PRO A 75 -22.45 -14.99 -13.81
C PRO A 75 -22.32 -15.90 -12.58
N TYR A 76 -21.75 -15.39 -11.50
CA TYR A 76 -21.45 -16.15 -10.29
C TYR A 76 -21.93 -15.38 -9.06
N TYR A 77 -22.84 -15.98 -8.30
CA TYR A 77 -23.44 -15.40 -7.10
C TYR A 77 -22.77 -15.93 -5.85
N LEU A 78 -22.33 -15.03 -4.98
CA LEU A 78 -21.53 -15.36 -3.80
C LEU A 78 -22.33 -15.37 -2.51
N GLY A 79 -23.62 -15.03 -2.58
CA GLY A 79 -24.44 -14.72 -1.41
C GLY A 79 -24.46 -13.22 -1.09
N ASN A 80 -25.36 -12.82 -0.20
CA ASN A 80 -25.50 -11.43 0.29
C ASN A 80 -25.58 -10.36 -0.82
N PHE A 81 -26.25 -10.65 -1.93
CA PHE A 81 -26.39 -9.77 -3.10
C PHE A 81 -25.09 -9.52 -3.89
N HIS A 82 -23.98 -10.19 -3.59
CA HIS A 82 -22.70 -10.03 -4.29
C HIS A 82 -22.60 -10.95 -5.51
N TRP A 83 -22.42 -10.35 -6.68
CA TRP A 83 -22.24 -11.01 -7.96
C TRP A 83 -20.87 -10.72 -8.54
N VAL A 84 -20.23 -11.76 -9.04
CA VAL A 84 -18.99 -11.70 -9.83
C VAL A 84 -19.21 -12.38 -11.18
N GLY A 85 -18.30 -12.18 -12.12
CA GLY A 85 -18.43 -12.71 -13.47
C GLY A 85 -17.15 -13.37 -13.93
N ILE A 86 -17.30 -14.51 -14.59
CA ILE A 86 -16.19 -15.22 -15.22
C ILE A 86 -16.33 -15.10 -16.73
N PHE A 87 -15.28 -14.62 -17.37
CA PHE A 87 -15.16 -14.51 -18.83
C PHE A 87 -14.09 -15.49 -19.32
N ILE A 88 -14.40 -16.32 -20.31
CA ILE A 88 -13.43 -17.25 -20.91
C ILE A 88 -13.53 -17.17 -22.42
N GLU A 89 -12.40 -17.02 -23.10
CA GLU A 89 -12.31 -17.02 -24.55
C GLU A 89 -11.51 -18.25 -25.02
N PHE A 90 -12.06 -18.98 -26.01
CA PHE A 90 -11.45 -20.17 -26.58
C PHE A 90 -10.97 -19.93 -28.02
N LYS A 91 -9.83 -20.53 -28.37
CA LYS A 91 -9.31 -20.64 -29.75
C LYS A 91 -9.77 -21.92 -30.46
N GLU A 92 -9.49 -22.02 -31.76
CA GLU A 92 -9.54 -23.31 -32.46
C GLU A 92 -8.71 -24.36 -31.69
N ASN A 93 -9.32 -25.51 -31.38
CA ASN A 93 -8.82 -26.61 -30.54
C ASN A 93 -9.01 -26.48 -29.01
N ARG A 94 -9.98 -25.68 -28.54
CA ARG A 94 -10.38 -25.59 -27.11
C ARG A 94 -9.29 -25.09 -26.16
N GLN A 95 -8.24 -24.46 -26.68
CA GLN A 95 -7.26 -23.76 -25.84
C GLN A 95 -7.85 -22.45 -25.33
N ILE A 96 -7.76 -22.23 -24.01
CA ILE A 96 -8.13 -20.97 -23.38
C ILE A 96 -7.15 -19.90 -23.85
N GLN A 97 -7.67 -18.90 -24.55
CA GLN A 97 -6.95 -17.70 -24.95
C GLN A 97 -6.84 -16.71 -23.80
N ARG A 98 -7.91 -16.61 -23.01
CA ARG A 98 -8.09 -15.59 -21.98
C ARG A 98 -9.14 -16.10 -20.98
N ALA A 99 -8.87 -15.95 -19.69
CA ALA A 99 -9.81 -16.28 -18.63
C ALA A 99 -9.72 -15.22 -17.51
N GLU A 100 -10.83 -14.56 -17.21
CA GLU A 100 -10.87 -13.40 -16.32
C GLU A 100 -11.95 -13.58 -15.25
N LEU A 101 -11.64 -13.09 -14.05
CA LEU A 101 -12.58 -12.93 -12.95
C LEU A 101 -12.83 -11.43 -12.75
N ILE A 102 -14.10 -11.05 -12.78
CA ILE A 102 -14.54 -9.65 -12.72
C ILE A 102 -15.36 -9.46 -11.46
N ASP A 103 -14.84 -8.68 -10.52
CA ASP A 103 -15.52 -8.30 -9.28
C ASP A 103 -15.87 -6.80 -9.30
N PRO A 104 -17.16 -6.43 -9.29
CA PRO A 104 -17.60 -5.05 -9.25
C PRO A 104 -17.64 -4.45 -7.82
N VAL A 105 -17.19 -5.16 -6.77
CA VAL A 105 -17.18 -4.65 -5.39
C VAL A 105 -15.77 -4.27 -4.93
N VAL A 106 -15.60 -3.07 -4.38
CA VAL A 106 -14.30 -2.53 -3.89
C VAL A 106 -13.90 -3.21 -2.58
N ASP A 107 -12.61 -3.47 -2.38
CA ASP A 107 -12.04 -4.07 -1.15
C ASP A 107 -12.61 -5.45 -0.75
N SER A 108 -13.01 -6.24 -1.76
CA SER A 108 -13.36 -7.64 -1.66
C SER A 108 -12.12 -8.49 -1.27
N GLU A 109 -11.80 -8.55 0.04
CA GLU A 109 -10.61 -9.23 0.59
C GLU A 109 -10.56 -10.76 0.35
N PHE A 110 -11.57 -11.39 -0.27
CA PHE A 110 -11.80 -12.81 -0.03
C PHE A 110 -12.42 -13.60 -1.18
N LEU A 111 -11.90 -13.52 -2.41
CA LEU A 111 -12.68 -14.11 -3.52
C LEU A 111 -11.97 -14.89 -4.63
N SER A 112 -10.64 -14.83 -4.72
CA SER A 112 -9.95 -15.55 -5.80
C SER A 112 -9.71 -17.04 -5.49
N ASP A 113 -9.36 -17.42 -4.25
CA ASP A 113 -8.83 -18.77 -3.97
C ASP A 113 -9.85 -19.91 -4.15
N LYS A 114 -11.13 -19.70 -3.79
CA LYS A 114 -12.16 -20.75 -3.90
C LYS A 114 -12.57 -20.97 -5.36
N ILE A 115 -12.89 -19.89 -6.07
CA ILE A 115 -13.26 -19.92 -7.49
C ILE A 115 -12.07 -20.45 -8.31
N GLN A 116 -10.85 -20.01 -8.00
CA GLN A 116 -9.62 -20.49 -8.64
C GLN A 116 -9.40 -21.99 -8.40
N LYS A 117 -9.65 -22.52 -7.20
CA LYS A 117 -9.55 -23.97 -6.92
C LYS A 117 -10.59 -24.78 -7.67
N GLU A 118 -11.82 -24.29 -7.81
CA GLU A 118 -12.85 -24.97 -8.61
C GLU A 118 -12.55 -24.91 -10.11
N PHE A 119 -12.01 -23.79 -10.58
CA PHE A 119 -11.57 -23.61 -11.95
C PHE A 119 -10.36 -24.49 -12.32
N ASP A 120 -9.35 -24.58 -11.44
CA ASP A 120 -8.11 -25.36 -11.63
C ASP A 120 -8.37 -26.86 -11.72
N LYS A 121 -9.45 -27.37 -11.09
CA LYS A 121 -9.87 -28.78 -11.26
C LYS A 121 -10.24 -29.11 -12.71
N PHE A 122 -10.80 -28.14 -13.43
CA PHE A 122 -11.26 -28.34 -14.81
C PHE A 122 -10.21 -27.87 -15.83
N TYR A 123 -9.45 -26.83 -15.52
CA TYR A 123 -8.33 -26.32 -16.32
C TYR A 123 -7.04 -26.26 -15.50
N PRO A 124 -6.34 -27.40 -15.29
CA PRO A 124 -5.17 -27.46 -14.43
C PRO A 124 -4.05 -26.51 -14.85
N GLY A 125 -3.53 -25.74 -13.89
CA GLY A 125 -2.44 -24.79 -14.09
C GLY A 125 -2.84 -23.47 -14.76
N MET A 126 -4.14 -23.23 -15.01
CA MET A 126 -4.65 -21.97 -15.56
C MET A 126 -5.14 -21.04 -14.45
N VAL A 127 -4.71 -19.78 -14.50
CA VAL A 127 -5.08 -18.75 -13.53
C VAL A 127 -6.18 -17.85 -14.10
N LEU A 128 -7.22 -17.60 -13.31
CA LEU A 128 -8.22 -16.56 -13.56
C LEU A 128 -7.61 -15.20 -13.22
N PHE A 129 -7.42 -14.37 -14.23
CA PHE A 129 -6.87 -13.02 -14.03
C PHE A 129 -7.95 -12.10 -13.50
N SER A 130 -7.71 -11.44 -12.36
CA SER A 130 -8.61 -10.40 -11.88
C SER A 130 -8.61 -9.23 -12.85
N LYS A 131 -9.78 -8.78 -13.26
CA LYS A 131 -9.94 -7.61 -14.14
C LYS A 131 -10.87 -6.60 -13.48
N GLU A 132 -10.31 -5.45 -13.16
CA GLU A 132 -11.08 -4.32 -12.65
C GLU A 132 -11.79 -3.59 -13.79
N LEU A 133 -13.10 -3.44 -13.63
CA LEU A 133 -13.98 -2.66 -14.50
C LEU A 133 -14.83 -1.74 -13.61
N GLN A 134 -16.06 -1.40 -14.00
CA GLN A 134 -16.90 -0.54 -13.16
C GLN A 134 -17.15 -1.20 -11.80
N ASN A 135 -16.88 -0.46 -10.73
CA ASN A 135 -16.95 -0.93 -9.35
C ASN A 135 -17.85 -0.02 -8.48
N HIS A 136 -18.28 -0.55 -7.32
CA HIS A 136 -19.12 0.14 -6.34
C HIS A 136 -18.93 -0.47 -4.95
N GLU A 137 -19.08 0.33 -3.88
CA GLU A 137 -18.90 -0.15 -2.50
C GLU A 137 -20.07 -1.04 -2.03
N ASP A 138 -21.32 -0.72 -2.40
CA ASP A 138 -22.51 -1.55 -2.08
C ASP A 138 -22.60 -2.82 -2.95
N PRO A 139 -22.52 -4.04 -2.36
CA PRO A 139 -22.66 -5.30 -3.08
C PRO A 139 -24.01 -5.44 -3.81
N LYS A 140 -25.07 -4.77 -3.37
CA LYS A 140 -26.39 -4.85 -4.05
C LYS A 140 -26.38 -4.30 -5.48
N GLN A 141 -25.42 -3.43 -5.80
CA GLN A 141 -25.22 -2.87 -7.14
C GLN A 141 -24.49 -3.85 -8.08
N SER A 142 -23.83 -4.88 -7.53
CA SER A 142 -23.00 -5.83 -8.28
C SER A 142 -23.77 -6.59 -9.37
N ALA A 143 -25.06 -6.89 -9.14
CA ALA A 143 -25.90 -7.61 -10.10
C ALA A 143 -26.07 -6.87 -11.44
N GLN A 144 -26.23 -5.55 -11.40
CA GLN A 144 -26.36 -4.74 -12.61
C GLN A 144 -24.99 -4.45 -13.24
N LEU A 145 -23.99 -4.17 -12.40
CA LEU A 145 -22.63 -3.89 -12.84
C LEU A 145 -22.01 -5.11 -13.52
N ILE A 146 -22.28 -6.33 -13.06
CA ILE A 146 -21.68 -7.51 -13.69
C ILE A 146 -22.23 -7.78 -15.09
N ILE A 147 -23.51 -7.46 -15.34
CA ILE A 147 -24.07 -7.52 -16.69
C ILE A 147 -23.33 -6.55 -17.60
N GLN A 148 -23.14 -5.30 -17.16
CA GLN A 148 -22.43 -4.28 -17.92
C GLN A 148 -20.97 -4.65 -18.16
N ASN A 149 -20.27 -5.15 -17.14
CA ASN A 149 -18.85 -5.50 -17.21
C ASN A 149 -18.58 -6.74 -18.08
N LEU A 150 -19.46 -7.75 -18.06
CA LEU A 150 -19.34 -8.93 -18.94
C LEU A 150 -19.63 -8.56 -20.40
N VAL A 151 -20.67 -7.75 -20.67
CA VAL A 151 -20.95 -7.24 -22.02
C VAL A 151 -19.79 -6.38 -22.52
N LYS A 152 -19.20 -5.56 -21.64
CA LYS A 152 -18.02 -4.75 -21.98
C LYS A 152 -16.82 -5.62 -22.34
N SER A 153 -16.59 -6.70 -21.60
CA SER A 153 -15.49 -7.64 -21.86
C SER A 153 -15.66 -8.40 -23.19
N VAL A 154 -16.91 -8.71 -23.56
CA VAL A 154 -17.25 -9.22 -24.91
C VAL A 154 -16.94 -8.17 -25.96
N GLU A 155 -17.46 -6.95 -25.80
CA GLU A 155 -17.26 -5.86 -26.75
C GLU A 155 -15.77 -5.62 -27.02
N ASP A 156 -14.96 -5.55 -25.96
CA ASP A 156 -13.51 -5.37 -26.07
C ASP A 156 -12.87 -6.53 -26.87
N SER A 157 -13.27 -7.78 -26.60
CA SER A 157 -12.78 -8.96 -27.33
C SER A 157 -13.10 -8.91 -28.83
N LEU A 158 -14.33 -8.52 -29.16
CA LEU A 158 -14.80 -8.45 -30.54
C LEU A 158 -14.22 -7.24 -31.30
N LEU A 159 -14.03 -6.12 -30.61
CA LEU A 159 -13.35 -4.94 -31.17
C LEU A 159 -11.92 -5.28 -31.55
N ILE A 160 -11.21 -6.01 -30.68
CA ILE A 160 -9.85 -6.49 -30.93
C ILE A 160 -9.83 -7.40 -32.18
N GLN A 161 -10.76 -8.35 -32.29
CA GLN A 161 -10.83 -9.23 -33.45
C GLN A 161 -11.16 -8.50 -34.76
N ALA A 162 -12.05 -7.50 -34.72
CA ALA A 162 -12.37 -6.65 -35.86
C ALA A 162 -11.16 -5.80 -36.30
N LEU A 163 -10.34 -5.33 -35.35
CA LEU A 163 -9.08 -4.64 -35.63
C LEU A 163 -8.06 -5.58 -36.28
N TYR A 164 -7.95 -6.83 -35.81
CA TYR A 164 -7.08 -7.85 -36.41
C TYR A 164 -7.51 -8.28 -37.81
N GLN A 165 -8.81 -8.49 -38.06
CA GLN A 165 -9.30 -8.82 -39.39
C GLN A 165 -9.17 -7.66 -40.37
N ASN A 166 -9.46 -6.42 -39.94
CA ASN A 166 -9.21 -5.24 -40.76
C ASN A 166 -7.71 -5.06 -41.05
N ALA A 167 -6.83 -5.35 -40.09
CA ALA A 167 -5.38 -5.33 -40.31
C ALA A 167 -4.92 -6.36 -41.34
N ASN A 168 -5.48 -7.58 -41.31
CA ASN A 168 -5.20 -8.62 -42.30
C ASN A 168 -5.77 -8.30 -43.69
N ASP A 169 -6.97 -7.73 -43.77
CA ASP A 169 -7.56 -7.29 -45.04
C ASP A 169 -6.85 -6.06 -45.63
N LEU A 170 -6.35 -5.14 -44.79
CA LEU A 170 -5.46 -4.05 -45.19
C LEU A 170 -4.09 -4.56 -45.64
N HIS A 171 -3.54 -5.57 -44.97
CA HIS A 171 -2.28 -6.20 -45.36
C HIS A 171 -2.41 -6.94 -46.71
N ASN A 172 -3.52 -7.65 -46.94
CA ASN A 172 -3.79 -8.35 -48.19
C ASN A 172 -4.16 -7.40 -49.35
N ARG A 173 -4.85 -6.27 -49.10
CA ARG A 173 -5.12 -5.24 -50.12
C ARG A 173 -3.88 -4.42 -50.48
N ASN A 174 -2.95 -4.21 -49.54
CA ASN A 174 -1.75 -3.41 -49.77
C ASN A 174 -0.58 -4.20 -50.38
N TYR A 175 -0.69 -5.52 -50.50
CA TYR A 175 0.22 -6.31 -51.37
C TYR A 175 0.03 -6.00 -52.87
N LEU A 176 -1.06 -5.30 -53.23
CA LEU A 176 -1.38 -4.93 -54.62
C LEU A 176 -1.14 -3.45 -54.96
N LEU A 177 -0.84 -2.59 -53.98
CA LEU A 177 -0.62 -1.15 -54.22
C LEU A 177 0.50 -0.63 -53.30
N GLN A 178 1.70 -0.48 -53.86
CA GLN A 178 2.79 0.29 -53.26
C GLN A 178 2.49 1.78 -53.43
N ASP A 179 2.07 2.47 -52.36
CA ASP A 179 2.66 3.74 -51.88
C ASP A 179 1.87 4.39 -50.73
N ASN A 180 2.64 4.88 -49.74
CA ASN A 180 2.37 5.92 -48.72
C ASN A 180 1.03 5.92 -47.92
N SER A 181 1.11 5.76 -46.59
CA SER A 181 0.81 6.84 -45.61
C SER A 181 0.85 6.40 -44.14
N SER A 182 1.02 7.40 -43.26
CA SER A 182 1.14 7.37 -41.79
C SER A 182 0.01 6.70 -40.99
N ASN A 183 -1.09 6.29 -41.63
CA ASN A 183 -2.18 5.56 -40.96
C ASN A 183 -1.86 4.08 -40.70
N TYR A 184 -0.81 3.55 -41.34
CA TYR A 184 -0.34 2.18 -41.14
C TYR A 184 0.35 1.99 -39.79
N GLN A 185 1.19 2.94 -39.36
CA GLN A 185 1.96 2.85 -38.10
C GLN A 185 1.12 3.08 -36.85
N LYS A 186 0.10 3.95 -36.91
CA LYS A 186 -0.83 4.20 -35.79
C LYS A 186 -1.75 3.01 -35.50
N SER A 187 -2.11 2.26 -36.54
CA SER A 187 -2.94 1.06 -36.42
C SER A 187 -2.14 -0.11 -35.84
N ILE A 188 -0.85 -0.24 -36.17
CA ILE A 188 0.05 -1.26 -35.63
C ILE A 188 0.36 -1.02 -34.15
N SER A 189 0.63 0.23 -33.73
CA SER A 189 0.88 0.54 -32.32
C SER A 189 -0.35 0.25 -31.44
N THR A 190 -1.56 0.50 -31.97
CA THR A 190 -2.82 0.20 -31.24
C THR A 190 -3.06 -1.30 -31.12
N ILE A 191 -2.63 -2.10 -32.10
CA ILE A 191 -2.71 -3.56 -32.09
C ILE A 191 -1.65 -4.17 -31.15
N GLU A 192 -0.45 -3.59 -31.07
CA GLU A 192 0.60 -3.96 -30.10
C GLU A 192 0.15 -3.74 -28.65
N THR A 193 -0.46 -2.60 -28.33
CA THR A 193 -0.98 -2.33 -26.98
C THR A 193 -2.10 -3.31 -26.59
N LEU A 194 -2.92 -3.77 -27.55
CA LEU A 194 -4.00 -4.72 -27.31
C LEU A 194 -3.52 -6.19 -27.25
N SER A 195 -2.42 -6.54 -27.92
CA SER A 195 -1.78 -7.86 -27.84
C SER A 195 -1.10 -8.08 -26.49
N GLU A 196 -0.52 -7.04 -25.91
CA GLU A 196 0.13 -7.07 -24.60
C GLU A 196 -0.88 -7.22 -23.45
N LEU A 197 -2.08 -6.66 -23.60
CA LEU A 197 -3.19 -6.83 -22.64
C LEU A 197 -3.79 -8.25 -22.64
N GLN A 198 -3.50 -9.09 -23.65
CA GLN A 198 -4.11 -10.43 -23.81
C GLN A 198 -3.14 -11.62 -23.67
N GLY A 199 -1.90 -11.42 -23.23
CA GLY A 199 -0.99 -12.50 -22.80
C GLY A 199 -0.60 -13.56 -23.85
N ASN A 200 -0.82 -13.36 -25.15
CA ASN A 200 -0.52 -14.37 -26.18
C ASN A 200 0.80 -14.11 -26.93
N LYS A 201 1.92 -14.59 -26.37
CA LYS A 201 3.27 -14.48 -26.98
C LYS A 201 3.60 -15.56 -28.03
N THR A 202 2.93 -16.71 -28.03
CA THR A 202 3.42 -17.90 -28.76
C THR A 202 3.07 -17.94 -30.25
N LYS A 203 1.97 -17.32 -30.69
CA LYS A 203 1.54 -17.37 -32.11
C LYS A 203 2.28 -16.38 -33.04
N PHE A 204 2.97 -15.38 -32.48
CA PHE A 204 3.73 -14.39 -33.26
C PHE A 204 5.11 -14.93 -33.69
N ASN A 205 5.74 -15.75 -32.83
CA ASN A 205 7.05 -16.35 -33.12
C ASN A 205 7.01 -17.47 -34.17
N GLU A 206 5.86 -18.11 -34.40
CA GLU A 206 5.73 -19.16 -35.43
C GLU A 206 5.55 -18.62 -36.86
N LEU A 207 5.37 -17.30 -37.03
CA LEU A 207 5.20 -16.64 -38.32
C LEU A 207 6.49 -15.95 -38.83
N TYR A 208 7.61 -16.06 -38.11
CA TYR A 208 8.89 -15.45 -38.47
C TYR A 208 10.08 -16.41 -38.26
N GLU A 209 10.18 -17.44 -39.11
CA GLU A 209 11.48 -17.98 -39.54
C GLU A 209 11.49 -17.96 -41.08
N PRO A 210 12.53 -17.40 -41.74
CA PRO A 210 13.84 -18.05 -41.72
C PRO A 210 15.05 -17.10 -41.94
N LEU A 211 15.99 -17.00 -40.99
CA LEU A 211 17.38 -16.56 -41.29
C LEU A 211 18.41 -17.17 -40.32
N SER A 212 18.28 -18.44 -39.98
CA SER A 212 19.31 -19.19 -39.25
C SER A 212 20.11 -20.10 -40.18
N ASN A 213 20.85 -19.53 -41.14
CA ASN A 213 21.82 -20.30 -41.94
C ASN A 213 22.93 -19.44 -42.56
N VAL A 214 23.91 -18.98 -41.76
CA VAL A 214 25.31 -18.85 -42.21
C VAL A 214 26.27 -19.07 -41.03
N ARG A 215 26.95 -20.22 -41.02
CA ARG A 215 28.22 -20.38 -40.30
C ARG A 215 29.33 -19.69 -41.09
N VAL A 216 30.07 -18.77 -40.47
CA VAL A 216 31.47 -18.52 -40.85
C VAL A 216 32.33 -18.45 -39.58
N THR A 217 33.21 -19.44 -39.47
CA THR A 217 34.38 -19.49 -38.58
C THR A 217 35.45 -18.48 -38.98
N PHE A 218 36.06 -17.77 -38.03
CA PHE A 218 37.51 -17.50 -38.06
C PHE A 218 38.11 -17.49 -36.65
N LYS A 219 39.29 -18.12 -36.54
CA LYS A 219 40.15 -18.27 -35.36
C LYS A 219 41.14 -17.10 -35.26
N ASN A 220 41.47 -16.75 -34.01
CA ASN A 220 42.76 -16.24 -33.46
C ASN A 220 43.64 -15.32 -34.31
N GLU A 221 43.96 -14.13 -33.77
CA GLU A 221 45.35 -13.75 -33.46
C GLU A 221 45.49 -12.54 -32.50
N SER A 222 46.21 -12.77 -31.40
CA SER A 222 47.16 -11.89 -30.68
C SER A 222 46.71 -10.53 -30.13
N LYS A 223 46.63 -10.35 -28.79
CA LYS A 223 47.77 -9.95 -27.91
C LYS A 223 48.72 -8.91 -28.52
N ARG A 224 48.46 -7.63 -28.25
CA ARG A 224 49.42 -6.57 -27.84
C ARG A 224 48.71 -5.21 -27.95
N TYR A 225 48.42 -4.59 -26.81
CA TYR A 225 48.53 -3.14 -26.53
C TYR A 225 47.85 -2.84 -25.18
N SER A 226 48.32 -3.52 -24.12
CA SER A 226 48.38 -2.90 -22.80
C SER A 226 49.74 -2.21 -22.69
N LEU A 227 49.81 -1.09 -21.95
CA LEU A 227 50.92 -0.11 -21.83
C LEU A 227 50.82 1.08 -22.78
N LYS A 228 49.82 1.96 -22.56
CA LYS A 228 49.93 3.42 -22.84
C LYS A 228 48.78 4.32 -22.33
N LYS A 229 48.00 3.90 -21.32
CA LYS A 229 46.90 4.72 -20.77
C LYS A 229 46.94 4.89 -19.25
N GLN A 230 48.16 5.00 -18.69
CA GLN A 230 48.39 5.22 -17.26
C GLN A 230 49.26 6.46 -16.98
N SER A 231 49.39 7.39 -17.94
CA SER A 231 50.16 8.64 -17.77
C SER A 231 49.40 9.88 -18.28
N ARG A 232 48.07 9.87 -18.25
CA ARG A 232 47.22 11.01 -18.66
C ARG A 232 46.16 11.41 -17.62
N ILE A 233 46.20 10.83 -16.43
CA ILE A 233 45.22 11.08 -15.36
C ILE A 233 45.74 12.09 -14.31
N GLU A 234 47.00 12.52 -14.39
CA GLU A 234 47.58 13.50 -13.45
C GLU A 234 47.78 14.91 -14.04
N GLN A 235 47.13 15.22 -15.17
CA GLN A 235 47.17 16.56 -15.80
C GLN A 235 45.77 17.14 -16.11
N GLN A 236 44.71 16.54 -15.57
CA GLN A 236 43.32 16.97 -15.82
C GLN A 236 42.59 17.37 -14.52
N ILE A 237 43.35 17.58 -13.43
CA ILE A 237 42.83 17.97 -12.11
C ILE A 237 43.07 19.47 -11.82
N ASP A 238 43.92 20.16 -12.59
CA ASP A 238 44.20 21.59 -12.40
C ASP A 238 43.31 22.53 -13.28
N ASP A 239 42.60 22.01 -14.28
CA ASP A 239 41.76 22.83 -15.19
C ASP A 239 40.29 22.96 -14.73
N ASP A 240 39.82 22.13 -13.78
CA ASP A 240 38.44 22.14 -13.26
C ASP A 240 38.21 23.12 -12.09
N GLU A 241 39.28 23.63 -11.46
CA GLU A 241 39.18 24.65 -10.39
C GLU A 241 39.00 26.07 -10.94
N GLN A 242 39.46 26.32 -12.17
CA GLN A 242 39.33 27.63 -12.84
C GLN A 242 37.91 27.85 -13.37
N PHE A 243 37.24 26.80 -13.85
CA PHE A 243 35.86 26.88 -14.36
C PHE A 243 34.82 27.14 -13.26
N ARG A 244 35.07 26.69 -12.02
CA ARG A 244 34.19 26.94 -10.86
C ARG A 244 34.22 28.38 -10.35
N THR A 245 35.27 29.13 -10.66
CA THR A 245 35.43 30.51 -10.18
C THR A 245 34.74 31.52 -11.09
N ASP A 246 34.68 31.24 -12.40
CA ASP A 246 34.08 32.14 -13.39
C ASP A 246 32.53 32.07 -13.36
N VAL A 247 31.95 30.89 -13.16
CA VAL A 247 30.47 30.70 -13.05
C VAL A 247 29.89 31.35 -11.77
N GLN A 248 30.68 31.48 -10.70
CA GLN A 248 30.23 32.11 -9.45
C GLN A 248 30.25 33.65 -9.51
N SER A 249 30.99 34.25 -10.45
CA SER A 249 30.98 35.71 -10.68
C SER A 249 29.81 36.17 -11.56
N GLU A 250 29.35 35.34 -12.49
CA GLU A 250 28.31 35.72 -13.47
C GLU A 250 26.88 35.63 -12.90
N ILE A 251 26.69 34.91 -11.79
CA ILE A 251 25.40 34.79 -11.08
C ILE A 251 25.15 35.97 -10.12
N ASN A 252 26.19 36.72 -9.74
CA ASN A 252 26.09 37.80 -8.75
C ASN A 252 25.82 39.20 -9.33
N GLU A 253 25.83 39.39 -10.66
CA GLU A 253 25.63 40.72 -11.28
C GLU A 253 24.23 40.97 -11.87
N ASN A 254 23.32 40.00 -11.93
CA ASN A 254 22.00 40.15 -12.57
C ASN A 254 20.79 40.28 -11.62
N ARG A 255 20.98 40.74 -10.37
CA ARG A 255 19.88 40.83 -9.38
C ARG A 255 19.59 42.20 -8.78
N PHE A 256 19.97 43.27 -9.48
CA PHE A 256 19.57 44.64 -9.14
C PHE A 256 19.21 45.40 -10.42
N ASP A 257 17.94 45.34 -10.82
CA ASP A 257 17.17 46.51 -11.26
C ASP A 257 15.77 46.12 -11.73
N SER A 258 14.84 47.04 -11.48
CA SER A 258 13.45 47.10 -11.94
C SER A 258 12.36 46.59 -10.99
N LEU A 259 11.76 47.59 -10.31
CA LEU A 259 10.32 47.80 -10.09
C LEU A 259 9.80 47.73 -8.64
N ASN A 260 10.10 48.82 -7.92
CA ASN A 260 9.18 49.43 -6.96
C ASN A 260 8.39 50.55 -7.66
N THR A 261 7.05 50.53 -7.62
CA THR A 261 6.17 51.69 -7.33
C THR A 261 4.68 51.30 -7.22
N HIS A 262 4.19 51.29 -5.96
CA HIS A 262 2.93 51.83 -5.42
C HIS A 262 1.55 51.29 -5.89
N ASN A 263 0.79 50.64 -4.98
CA ASN A 263 -0.11 51.34 -4.05
C ASN A 263 -0.77 50.42 -3.01
N THR A 264 -0.90 50.97 -1.80
CA THR A 264 -1.57 50.50 -0.58
C THR A 264 -3.10 50.49 -0.66
N THR A 265 -3.75 49.48 -0.06
CA THR A 265 -4.87 49.66 0.90
C THR A 265 -5.24 48.35 1.62
N ALA A 266 -5.39 48.50 2.94
CA ALA A 266 -6.21 47.73 3.88
C ALA A 266 -5.87 46.25 4.17
N ASN A 267 -5.32 46.07 5.38
CA ASN A 267 -5.32 44.85 6.18
C ASN A 267 -6.75 44.34 6.43
N ASP A 268 -6.95 43.04 6.23
CA ASP A 268 -7.74 42.16 7.12
C ASP A 268 -7.41 40.70 6.72
N SER A 269 -6.50 40.07 7.47
CA SER A 269 -6.09 38.68 7.27
C SER A 269 -6.94 37.76 8.15
N VAL A 270 -7.98 37.17 7.57
CA VAL A 270 -8.71 36.04 8.16
C VAL A 270 -7.90 34.76 7.93
N SER A 271 -7.64 34.00 8.99
CA SER A 271 -7.00 32.69 8.92
C SER A 271 -7.89 31.69 8.17
N LEU A 272 -7.39 31.12 7.08
CA LEU A 272 -8.11 30.11 6.31
C LEU A 272 -7.80 28.71 6.87
N THR A 273 -8.84 28.01 7.32
CA THR A 273 -8.82 26.58 7.68
C THR A 273 -8.91 25.69 6.43
N THR A 274 -8.55 24.41 6.58
CA THR A 274 -8.41 23.40 5.50
C THR A 274 -9.65 23.17 4.63
N ASP A 275 -10.87 23.38 5.14
CA ASP A 275 -12.10 23.21 4.34
C ASP A 275 -12.34 24.33 3.32
N ASN A 276 -11.75 25.52 3.52
CA ASN A 276 -11.83 26.59 2.54
C ASN A 276 -10.99 26.29 1.29
N CYS A 277 -9.97 25.44 1.38
CA CYS A 277 -9.14 25.09 0.22
C CYS A 277 -9.90 24.17 -0.76
N TYR A 278 -10.66 23.21 -0.24
CA TYR A 278 -11.48 22.29 -1.04
C TYR A 278 -12.68 23.01 -1.68
N GLN A 279 -13.33 23.92 -0.95
CA GLN A 279 -14.41 24.74 -1.51
C GLN A 279 -13.91 25.71 -2.58
N LEU A 280 -12.71 26.28 -2.42
CA LEU A 280 -12.09 27.12 -3.43
C LEU A 280 -11.72 26.33 -4.69
N GLN A 281 -11.12 25.15 -4.56
CA GLN A 281 -10.80 24.28 -5.70
C GLN A 281 -12.05 23.76 -6.42
N LEU A 282 -13.09 23.36 -5.69
CA LEU A 282 -14.36 22.94 -6.26
C LEU A 282 -15.09 24.11 -6.94
N CYS A 283 -15.08 25.30 -6.33
CA CYS A 283 -15.64 26.52 -6.90
C CYS A 283 -14.88 26.93 -8.18
N GLU A 284 -13.57 26.77 -8.23
CA GLU A 284 -12.73 27.05 -9.39
C GLU A 284 -12.98 26.03 -10.53
N SER A 285 -13.11 24.73 -10.21
CA SER A 285 -13.52 23.70 -11.17
C SER A 285 -14.93 23.96 -11.74
N LEU A 286 -15.89 24.36 -10.90
CA LEU A 286 -17.24 24.68 -11.35
C LEU A 286 -17.27 25.96 -12.19
N LYS A 287 -16.45 26.97 -11.86
CA LYS A 287 -16.30 28.18 -12.69
C LYS A 287 -15.73 27.84 -14.06
N ASN A 288 -14.76 26.93 -14.15
CA ASN A 288 -14.21 26.47 -15.43
C ASN A 288 -15.26 25.70 -16.27
N GLN A 289 -16.06 24.84 -15.63
CA GLN A 289 -17.18 24.15 -16.30
C GLN A 289 -18.24 25.14 -16.81
N LEU A 290 -18.60 26.14 -15.99
CA LEU A 290 -19.52 27.19 -16.39
C LEU A 290 -18.97 28.00 -17.57
N GLN A 291 -17.70 28.39 -17.52
CA GLN A 291 -17.07 29.19 -18.58
C GLN A 291 -17.02 28.43 -19.90
N ASN A 292 -16.69 27.13 -19.88
CA ASN A 292 -16.73 26.28 -21.07
C ASN A 292 -18.14 26.17 -21.65
N GLY A 293 -19.16 25.96 -20.80
CA GLY A 293 -20.55 25.87 -21.23
C GLY A 293 -21.12 27.18 -21.77
N LEU A 294 -20.75 28.33 -21.19
CA LEU A 294 -21.11 29.66 -21.69
C LEU A 294 -20.45 29.93 -23.06
N CYS A 295 -19.18 29.55 -23.24
CA CYS A 295 -18.47 29.66 -24.53
C CYS A 295 -19.10 28.80 -25.63
N GLU A 296 -19.55 27.57 -25.33
CA GLU A 296 -20.24 26.70 -26.31
C GLU A 296 -21.55 27.29 -26.83
N HIS A 297 -22.17 28.18 -26.06
CA HIS A 297 -23.44 28.83 -26.39
C HIS A 297 -23.29 30.30 -26.82
N GLU A 298 -22.07 30.81 -26.96
CA GLU A 298 -21.75 32.21 -27.29
C GLU A 298 -22.36 33.25 -26.32
N ILE A 299 -22.50 32.87 -25.04
CA ILE A 299 -23.09 33.72 -23.99
C ILE A 299 -21.96 34.33 -23.16
N ASN A 300 -21.95 35.65 -23.02
CA ASN A 300 -20.82 36.38 -22.43
C ASN A 300 -20.99 36.62 -20.92
N ASP A 301 -22.22 36.69 -20.44
CA ASP A 301 -22.51 36.90 -19.02
C ASP A 301 -23.82 36.23 -18.56
N GLU A 302 -24.02 36.20 -17.24
CA GLU A 302 -25.19 35.59 -16.61
C GLU A 302 -26.51 36.24 -17.04
N LYS A 303 -26.50 37.55 -17.29
CA LYS A 303 -27.71 38.26 -17.69
C LYS A 303 -28.12 37.87 -19.11
N GLU A 304 -27.15 37.71 -19.99
CA GLU A 304 -27.35 37.19 -21.35
C GLU A 304 -27.84 35.73 -21.35
N LEU A 305 -27.40 34.90 -20.38
CA LEU A 305 -27.93 33.54 -20.17
C LEU A 305 -29.43 33.56 -19.80
N GLU A 306 -29.80 34.38 -18.83
CA GLU A 306 -31.20 34.53 -18.40
C GLU A 306 -32.10 35.02 -19.55
N GLU A 307 -31.62 36.01 -20.33
CA GLU A 307 -32.32 36.54 -21.50
C GLU A 307 -32.48 35.48 -22.62
N GLU A 308 -31.46 34.66 -22.89
CA GLU A 308 -31.52 33.60 -23.90
C GLU A 308 -32.42 32.43 -23.46
N ILE A 309 -32.46 32.09 -22.17
CA ILE A 309 -33.42 31.11 -21.60
C ILE A 309 -34.86 31.59 -21.82
N VAL A 310 -35.15 32.84 -21.49
CA VAL A 310 -36.50 33.43 -21.68
C VAL A 310 -36.89 33.44 -23.15
N LYS A 311 -35.97 33.84 -24.03
CA LYS A 311 -36.18 33.84 -25.49
C LYS A 311 -36.44 32.44 -26.04
N LYS A 312 -35.70 31.43 -25.58
CA LYS A 312 -35.90 30.03 -25.98
C LYS A 312 -37.25 29.47 -25.51
N LYS A 313 -37.70 29.82 -24.30
CA LYS A 313 -39.04 29.46 -23.81
C LYS A 313 -40.14 30.05 -24.69
N GLN A 314 -40.03 31.33 -25.06
CA GLN A 314 -40.99 31.99 -25.96
C GLN A 314 -40.97 31.40 -27.39
N GLU A 315 -39.79 31.03 -27.91
CA GLU A 315 -39.67 30.33 -29.21
C GLU A 315 -40.39 28.98 -29.18
N ILE A 316 -40.22 28.20 -28.11
CA ILE A 316 -40.86 26.89 -27.93
C ILE A 316 -42.38 27.04 -27.92
N GLU A 317 -42.92 27.97 -27.13
CA GLU A 317 -44.36 28.27 -27.08
C GLU A 317 -44.90 28.66 -28.47
N SER A 318 -44.20 29.54 -29.20
CA SER A 318 -44.61 29.94 -30.55
C SER A 318 -44.63 28.78 -31.55
N PHE A 319 -43.69 27.83 -31.45
CA PHE A 319 -43.65 26.65 -32.31
C PHE A 319 -44.75 25.63 -31.97
N GLU A 320 -45.13 25.54 -30.69
CA GLU A 320 -46.22 24.68 -30.23
C GLU A 320 -47.58 25.20 -30.66
N GLU A 321 -47.82 26.51 -30.55
CA GLU A 321 -49.04 27.16 -31.05
C GLU A 321 -49.21 27.01 -32.57
N LYS A 322 -48.09 26.93 -33.31
CA LYS A 322 -48.07 26.73 -34.77
C LYS A 322 -48.11 25.24 -35.17
N GLY A 323 -48.28 24.31 -34.24
CA GLY A 323 -48.36 22.87 -34.48
C GLY A 323 -47.05 22.20 -34.92
N ARG A 324 -45.90 22.85 -34.71
CA ARG A 324 -44.57 22.38 -35.13
C ARG A 324 -43.84 21.64 -34.00
N HIS A 325 -44.47 20.59 -33.48
CA HIS A 325 -44.01 19.86 -32.29
C HIS A 325 -42.59 19.28 -32.39
N ASN A 326 -42.13 18.87 -33.58
CA ASN A 326 -40.78 18.33 -33.76
C ASN A 326 -39.68 19.41 -33.60
N ILE A 327 -39.99 20.66 -33.96
CA ILE A 327 -39.06 21.79 -33.81
C ILE A 327 -39.04 22.25 -32.35
N ALA A 328 -40.22 22.32 -31.71
CA ALA A 328 -40.34 22.59 -30.29
C ALA A 328 -39.56 21.56 -29.44
N LYS A 329 -39.64 20.27 -29.80
CA LYS A 329 -38.87 19.20 -29.14
C LYS A 329 -37.35 19.44 -29.21
N LYS A 330 -36.80 19.73 -30.39
CA LYS A 330 -35.37 20.04 -30.56
C LYS A 330 -34.96 21.31 -29.79
N ARG A 331 -35.85 22.30 -29.68
CA ARG A 331 -35.57 23.52 -28.91
C ARG A 331 -35.62 23.29 -27.40
N ARG A 332 -36.44 22.37 -26.90
CA ARG A 332 -36.46 21.95 -25.48
C ARG A 332 -35.15 21.29 -25.07
N GLU A 333 -34.54 20.48 -25.93
CA GLU A 333 -33.22 19.88 -25.67
C GLU A 333 -32.13 20.96 -25.52
N SER A 334 -32.19 22.02 -26.33
CA SER A 334 -31.29 23.19 -26.19
C SER A 334 -31.59 24.02 -24.95
N LEU A 335 -32.86 24.15 -24.54
CA LEU A 335 -33.26 24.87 -23.32
C LEU A 335 -32.76 24.14 -22.06
N SER A 336 -32.84 22.81 -22.02
CA SER A 336 -32.34 21.99 -20.91
C SER A 336 -30.88 22.28 -20.60
N LYS A 337 -30.03 22.39 -21.64
CA LYS A 337 -28.61 22.71 -21.48
C LYS A 337 -28.37 24.11 -20.91
N LEU A 338 -29.16 25.11 -21.29
CA LEU A 338 -29.06 26.46 -20.73
C LEU A 338 -29.54 26.50 -19.27
N GLU A 339 -30.57 25.73 -18.93
CA GLU A 339 -31.06 25.60 -17.54
C GLU A 339 -30.04 24.86 -16.64
N GLU A 340 -29.27 23.92 -17.18
CA GLU A 340 -28.14 23.27 -16.49
C GLU A 340 -27.01 24.27 -16.17
N LEU A 341 -26.70 25.20 -17.09
CA LEU A 341 -25.75 26.28 -16.84
C LEU A 341 -26.23 27.24 -15.75
N GLN A 342 -27.52 27.57 -15.74
CA GLN A 342 -28.12 28.40 -14.68
C GLN A 342 -28.02 27.73 -13.30
N GLN A 343 -28.25 26.41 -13.23
CA GLN A 343 -28.07 25.64 -11.99
C GLN A 343 -26.62 25.63 -11.51
N LEU A 344 -25.64 25.64 -12.44
CA LEU A 344 -24.22 25.73 -12.11
C LEU A 344 -23.87 27.09 -11.49
N ILE A 345 -24.43 28.18 -12.01
CA ILE A 345 -24.28 29.53 -11.45
C ILE A 345 -24.81 29.59 -10.01
N ASP A 346 -25.99 29.03 -9.77
CA ASP A 346 -26.58 29.01 -8.43
C ASP A 346 -25.74 28.18 -7.46
N LYS A 347 -25.16 27.07 -7.93
CA LYS A 347 -24.24 26.24 -7.14
C LYS A 347 -22.95 26.97 -6.78
N ILE A 348 -22.38 27.74 -7.70
CA ILE A 348 -21.20 28.58 -7.45
C ILE A 348 -21.50 29.69 -6.44
N ARG A 349 -22.69 30.30 -6.50
CA ARG A 349 -23.13 31.33 -5.53
C ARG A 349 -23.24 30.79 -4.11
N VAL A 350 -23.72 29.55 -3.97
CA VAL A 350 -23.82 28.87 -2.67
C VAL A 350 -22.44 28.55 -2.10
N LEU A 351 -21.49 28.14 -2.95
CA LEU A 351 -20.12 27.80 -2.54
C LEU A 351 -19.22 29.01 -2.27
N GLY A 352 -19.58 30.20 -2.73
CA GLY A 352 -18.76 31.42 -2.64
C GLY A 352 -18.95 32.28 -1.40
N ARG A 353 -19.80 31.90 -0.42
CA ARG A 353 -20.05 32.71 0.79
C ARG A 353 -19.27 32.16 2.00
N PRO A 354 -18.54 33.02 2.76
CA PRO A 354 -17.89 32.59 4.00
C PRO A 354 -18.94 32.13 5.02
N GLN A 355 -18.69 31.00 5.69
CA GLN A 355 -19.62 30.48 6.69
C GLN A 355 -19.57 31.32 7.97
N THR A 356 -20.59 32.14 8.16
CA THR A 356 -20.87 32.85 9.42
C THR A 356 -22.01 32.16 10.17
N THR A 357 -22.21 32.54 11.43
CA THR A 357 -23.36 32.20 12.28
C THR A 357 -24.73 32.49 11.63
N GLU A 358 -24.77 33.33 10.60
CA GLU A 358 -25.95 33.62 9.76
C GLU A 358 -26.45 32.38 8.99
N ASN A 359 -25.57 31.43 8.62
CA ASN A 359 -25.95 30.21 7.88
C ASN A 359 -26.69 29.19 8.75
N LEU A 360 -26.44 29.11 10.07
CA LEU A 360 -27.07 28.11 10.93
C LEU A 360 -28.54 28.45 11.22
N GLU A 361 -28.82 29.73 11.46
CA GLU A 361 -30.19 30.23 11.66
C GLU A 361 -31.04 30.10 10.38
N GLU A 362 -30.45 30.34 9.21
CA GLU A 362 -31.13 30.15 7.92
C GLU A 362 -31.43 28.66 7.64
N LEU A 363 -30.47 27.76 7.90
CA LEU A 363 -30.70 26.31 7.77
C LEU A 363 -31.74 25.80 8.78
N ARG A 364 -31.74 26.33 10.02
CA ARG A 364 -32.79 26.05 11.01
C ARG A 364 -34.16 26.55 10.57
N ALA A 365 -34.24 27.72 9.94
CA ALA A 365 -35.49 28.26 9.40
C ALA A 365 -36.01 27.41 8.23
N ILE A 366 -35.13 26.94 7.35
CA ILE A 366 -35.46 26.02 6.24
C ILE A 366 -35.95 24.68 6.80
N LEU A 367 -35.26 24.12 7.79
CA LEU A 367 -35.67 22.88 8.46
C LEU A 367 -37.04 23.04 9.14
N ALA A 368 -37.23 24.12 9.92
CA ALA A 368 -38.50 24.39 10.59
C ALA A 368 -39.66 24.57 9.61
N SER A 369 -39.42 25.26 8.47
CA SER A 369 -40.41 25.40 7.40
C SER A 369 -40.73 24.05 6.73
N GLY A 370 -39.71 23.21 6.51
CA GLY A 370 -39.84 21.89 5.92
C GLY A 370 -40.61 20.90 6.80
N LEU A 371 -40.29 20.86 8.09
CA LEU A 371 -40.96 20.06 9.11
C LEU A 371 -42.43 20.50 9.28
N SER A 372 -42.68 21.81 9.39
CA SER A 372 -44.04 22.36 9.52
C SER A 372 -44.94 22.06 8.31
N LYS A 373 -44.41 22.09 7.09
CA LYS A 373 -45.17 21.71 5.86
C LYS A 373 -45.56 20.23 5.82
N ARG A 374 -44.93 19.38 6.63
CA ARG A 374 -45.12 17.93 6.65
C ARG A 374 -45.82 17.42 7.91
N ASP A 375 -46.18 18.32 8.83
CA ASP A 375 -46.84 18.00 10.10
C ASP A 375 -45.99 17.04 10.96
N VAL A 376 -44.67 17.23 10.93
CA VAL A 376 -43.68 16.46 11.69
C VAL A 376 -43.00 17.43 12.66
N SER A 377 -42.93 17.07 13.95
CA SER A 377 -42.47 17.98 15.01
C SER A 377 -41.00 17.82 15.38
N ASP A 378 -40.40 16.64 15.19
CA ASP A 378 -39.00 16.38 15.51
C ASP A 378 -38.35 15.30 14.62
N GLU A 379 -37.04 15.06 14.84
CA GLU A 379 -36.24 14.09 14.08
C GLU A 379 -36.74 12.65 14.22
N ASN A 380 -37.25 12.25 15.39
CA ASN A 380 -37.71 10.89 15.61
C ASN A 380 -39.03 10.66 14.86
N GLU A 381 -39.94 11.64 14.92
CA GLU A 381 -41.18 11.61 14.14
C GLU A 381 -40.91 11.65 12.63
N LEU A 382 -39.85 12.35 12.19
CA LEU A 382 -39.40 12.34 10.80
C LEU A 382 -38.91 10.95 10.36
N LYS A 383 -38.09 10.30 11.18
CA LYS A 383 -37.59 8.93 10.93
C LYS A 383 -38.75 7.93 10.90
N GLU A 384 -39.71 8.04 11.80
CA GLU A 384 -40.90 7.20 11.82
C GLU A 384 -41.78 7.40 10.58
N GLU A 385 -42.00 8.64 10.15
CA GLU A 385 -42.79 8.94 8.94
C GLU A 385 -42.06 8.46 7.67
N ILE A 386 -40.72 8.54 7.61
CA ILE A 386 -39.91 7.95 6.54
C ILE A 386 -40.12 6.43 6.49
N ILE A 387 -40.05 5.74 7.63
CA ILE A 387 -40.26 4.29 7.72
C ILE A 387 -41.67 3.91 7.26
N LYS A 388 -42.68 4.64 7.73
CA LYS A 388 -44.08 4.43 7.37
C LYS A 388 -44.33 4.67 5.89
N LYS A 389 -43.68 5.68 5.29
CA LYS A 389 -43.75 5.95 3.85
C LYS A 389 -43.06 4.88 3.01
N LYS A 390 -41.91 4.37 3.46
CA LYS A 390 -41.24 3.22 2.82
C LYS A 390 -42.15 1.99 2.83
N GLN A 391 -42.81 1.70 3.94
CA GLN A 391 -43.77 0.60 4.05
C GLN A 391 -45.04 0.83 3.20
N GLU A 392 -45.56 2.06 3.12
CA GLU A 392 -46.69 2.40 2.24
C GLU A 392 -46.32 2.18 0.76
N ILE A 393 -45.13 2.61 0.35
CA ILE A 393 -44.59 2.39 -1.00
C ILE A 393 -44.46 0.91 -1.31
N GLU A 394 -43.90 0.12 -0.40
CA GLU A 394 -43.74 -1.33 -0.54
C GLU A 394 -45.10 -2.03 -0.70
N ASN A 395 -46.10 -1.63 0.09
CA ASN A 395 -47.46 -2.15 0.00
C ASN A 395 -48.16 -1.76 -1.31
N LEU A 396 -47.94 -0.55 -1.81
CA LEU A 396 -48.48 -0.08 -3.09
C LEU A 396 -47.82 -0.76 -4.28
N GLN A 397 -46.52 -1.08 -4.17
CA GLN A 397 -45.79 -1.90 -5.14
C GLN A 397 -46.37 -3.31 -5.20
N LYS A 398 -46.62 -3.95 -4.04
CA LYS A 398 -47.28 -5.27 -3.96
C LYS A 398 -48.70 -5.27 -4.57
N GLN A 399 -49.39 -4.13 -4.59
CA GLN A 399 -50.71 -3.96 -5.20
C GLN A 399 -50.67 -3.56 -6.69
N GLY A 400 -49.49 -3.43 -7.30
CA GLY A 400 -49.34 -3.06 -8.72
C GLY A 400 -49.77 -1.62 -9.05
N LYS A 401 -49.83 -0.71 -8.08
CA LYS A 401 -50.28 0.69 -8.25
C LYS A 401 -49.12 1.64 -8.57
N TYR A 402 -48.41 1.39 -9.66
CA TYR A 402 -47.14 2.05 -10.00
C TYR A 402 -47.22 3.58 -10.16
N LYS A 403 -48.30 4.13 -10.73
CA LYS A 403 -48.47 5.60 -10.81
C LYS A 403 -48.58 6.28 -9.45
N THR A 404 -49.08 5.57 -8.44
CA THR A 404 -49.18 6.06 -7.07
C THR A 404 -47.85 5.91 -6.34
N VAL A 405 -47.09 4.84 -6.64
CA VAL A 405 -45.74 4.61 -6.11
C VAL A 405 -44.79 5.76 -6.46
N ILE A 406 -44.76 6.19 -7.73
CA ILE A 406 -43.91 7.31 -8.18
C ILE A 406 -44.21 8.60 -7.40
N LYS A 407 -45.51 8.94 -7.26
CA LYS A 407 -45.93 10.12 -6.47
C LYS A 407 -45.57 10.02 -4.99
N ARG A 408 -45.49 8.81 -4.44
CA ARG A 408 -45.11 8.58 -3.04
C ARG A 408 -43.59 8.57 -2.86
N GLN A 409 -42.82 8.13 -3.85
CA GLN A 409 -41.36 8.20 -3.87
C GLN A 409 -40.84 9.64 -3.89
N GLU A 410 -41.48 10.53 -4.66
CA GLU A 410 -41.17 11.98 -4.62
C GLU A 410 -41.37 12.55 -3.21
N SER A 411 -42.44 12.14 -2.51
CA SER A 411 -42.68 12.55 -1.13
C SER A 411 -41.67 11.95 -0.15
N LEU A 412 -41.19 10.73 -0.37
CA LEU A 412 -40.16 10.10 0.45
C LEU A 412 -38.81 10.81 0.30
N SER A 413 -38.41 11.13 -0.93
CA SER A 413 -37.17 11.85 -1.23
C SER A 413 -37.11 13.19 -0.50
N THR A 414 -38.23 13.93 -0.45
CA THR A 414 -38.27 15.19 0.31
C THR A 414 -38.16 15.02 1.83
N LEU A 415 -38.55 13.88 2.40
CA LEU A 415 -38.37 13.61 3.83
C LEU A 415 -36.92 13.22 4.14
N GLU A 416 -36.29 12.45 3.25
CA GLU A 416 -34.88 12.06 3.36
C GLU A 416 -33.95 13.28 3.24
N GLN A 417 -34.27 14.26 2.39
CA GLN A 417 -33.57 15.55 2.32
C GLN A 417 -33.66 16.37 3.61
N LEU A 418 -34.79 16.29 4.34
CA LEU A 418 -34.93 16.97 5.64
C LEU A 418 -34.07 16.28 6.71
N LEU A 419 -33.91 14.95 6.64
CA LEU A 419 -33.06 14.21 7.55
C LEU A 419 -31.58 14.54 7.31
N GLU A 420 -31.15 14.60 6.04
CA GLU A 420 -29.80 15.04 5.66
C GLU A 420 -29.50 16.47 6.13
N LEU A 421 -30.51 17.36 6.09
CA LEU A 421 -30.38 18.72 6.61
C LEU A 421 -30.18 18.76 8.12
N ILE A 422 -30.83 17.87 8.89
CA ILE A 422 -30.62 17.72 10.33
C ILE A 422 -29.19 17.30 10.62
N ASP A 423 -28.66 16.31 9.91
CA ASP A 423 -27.29 15.82 10.09
C ASP A 423 -26.26 16.90 9.75
N LYS A 424 -26.52 17.70 8.70
CA LYS A 424 -25.70 18.85 8.35
C LYS A 424 -25.71 19.95 9.41
N ILE A 425 -26.86 20.23 10.04
CA ILE A 425 -26.95 21.18 11.16
C ILE A 425 -26.16 20.68 12.37
N LYS A 426 -26.25 19.38 12.70
CA LYS A 426 -25.47 18.77 13.79
C LYS A 426 -23.96 18.84 13.55
N ALA A 427 -23.52 18.61 12.32
CA ALA A 427 -22.12 18.75 11.93
C ALA A 427 -21.61 20.20 12.04
N LEU A 428 -22.46 21.19 11.73
CA LEU A 428 -22.10 22.60 11.91
C LEU A 428 -22.09 23.02 13.39
N GLU A 429 -23.00 22.46 14.21
CA GLU A 429 -23.01 22.66 15.66
C GLU A 429 -21.77 22.06 16.34
N SER A 430 -21.27 20.92 15.84
CA SER A 430 -20.03 20.32 16.36
C SER A 430 -18.80 21.17 16.01
N ILE A 431 -18.74 21.77 14.82
CA ILE A 431 -17.66 22.72 14.45
C ILE A 431 -17.69 23.96 15.36
N GLN A 432 -18.88 24.51 15.63
CA GLN A 432 -19.03 25.64 16.55
C GLN A 432 -18.59 25.30 17.99
N SER A 433 -18.69 24.03 18.40
CA SER A 433 -18.21 23.58 19.71
C SER A 433 -16.67 23.47 19.80
N ILE A 434 -15.98 23.27 18.67
CA ILE A 434 -14.53 23.18 18.57
C ILE A 434 -13.89 24.57 18.61
N ASP A 435 -14.46 25.55 17.90
CA ASP A 435 -13.98 26.95 17.94
C ASP A 435 -14.07 27.54 19.36
N ASN A 436 -15.13 27.17 20.10
CA ASN A 436 -15.28 27.52 21.52
C ASN A 436 -14.24 26.83 22.43
N LEU A 437 -13.74 25.65 22.07
CA LEU A 437 -12.75 24.92 22.88
C LEU A 437 -11.37 25.58 22.81
N GLU A 438 -10.95 26.03 21.63
CA GLU A 438 -9.68 26.74 21.45
C GLU A 438 -9.67 28.12 22.13
N GLU A 439 -10.79 28.84 22.12
CA GLU A 439 -10.93 30.10 22.85
C GLU A 439 -10.86 29.89 24.37
N LEU A 440 -11.46 28.81 24.88
CA LEU A 440 -11.38 28.43 26.30
C LEU A 440 -9.97 27.99 26.69
N LYS A 441 -9.27 27.22 25.84
CA LYS A 441 -7.87 26.81 26.06
C LYS A 441 -6.94 28.00 26.10
N THR A 442 -7.10 28.93 25.17
CA THR A 442 -6.33 30.19 25.12
C THR A 442 -6.58 31.04 26.37
N SER A 443 -7.84 31.12 26.82
CA SER A 443 -8.21 31.83 28.05
C SER A 443 -7.62 31.18 29.32
N LEU A 444 -7.59 29.85 29.38
CA LEU A 444 -6.96 29.11 30.48
C LEU A 444 -5.45 29.34 30.51
N LEU A 445 -4.79 29.22 29.36
CA LEU A 445 -3.34 29.36 29.24
C LEU A 445 -2.88 30.77 29.62
N LYS A 446 -3.63 31.80 29.23
CA LYS A 446 -3.40 33.18 29.67
C LYS A 446 -3.55 33.33 31.19
N GLY A 447 -4.59 32.76 31.77
CA GLY A 447 -4.83 32.84 33.22
C GLY A 447 -3.78 32.09 34.06
N LEU A 448 -3.30 30.95 33.57
CA LEU A 448 -2.21 30.20 34.21
C LEU A 448 -0.89 30.98 34.19
N LEU A 449 -0.56 31.63 33.06
CA LEU A 449 0.61 32.49 32.92
C LEU A 449 0.57 33.71 33.85
N GLU A 450 -0.60 34.33 34.04
CA GLU A 450 -0.76 35.47 34.96
C GLU A 450 -0.50 35.10 36.44
N HIS A 451 -0.49 33.81 36.76
CA HIS A 451 -0.26 33.27 38.10
C HIS A 451 1.05 32.48 38.27
N ASP A 452 1.92 32.44 37.25
CA ASP A 452 3.17 31.64 37.22
C ASP A 452 2.91 30.14 37.50
N ILE A 453 1.83 29.58 36.93
CA ILE A 453 1.46 28.17 37.10
C ILE A 453 1.69 27.45 35.77
N ASN A 454 2.51 26.39 35.79
CA ASN A 454 2.95 25.70 34.57
C ASN A 454 2.06 24.51 34.20
N ASP A 455 1.43 23.88 35.20
CA ASP A 455 0.59 22.71 34.98
C ASP A 455 -0.60 22.62 35.96
N GLU A 456 -1.48 21.65 35.68
CA GLU A 456 -2.69 21.42 36.48
C GLU A 456 -2.39 21.04 37.94
N LYS A 457 -1.33 20.27 38.16
CA LYS A 457 -0.98 19.81 39.50
C LYS A 457 -0.49 20.98 40.35
N GLU A 458 0.27 21.90 39.74
CA GLU A 458 0.70 23.15 40.33
C GLU A 458 -0.49 24.08 40.64
N LEU A 459 -1.52 24.11 39.79
CA LEU A 459 -2.78 24.84 40.05
C LEU A 459 -3.49 24.31 41.31
N GLU A 460 -3.65 22.99 41.43
CA GLU A 460 -4.28 22.37 42.59
C GLU A 460 -3.49 22.60 43.88
N GLU A 461 -2.16 22.44 43.82
CA GLU A 461 -1.26 22.67 44.94
C GLU A 461 -1.28 24.14 45.42
N GLU A 462 -1.29 25.11 44.50
CA GLU A 462 -1.36 26.53 44.84
C GLU A 462 -2.73 26.91 45.42
N ILE A 463 -3.84 26.33 44.94
CA ILE A 463 -5.18 26.51 45.53
C ILE A 463 -5.21 26.01 46.99
N ILE A 464 -4.67 24.81 47.24
CA ILE A 464 -4.62 24.22 48.59
C ILE A 464 -3.77 25.09 49.52
N LYS A 465 -2.59 25.51 49.06
CA LYS A 465 -1.68 26.39 49.80
C LYS A 465 -2.33 27.72 50.15
N ARG A 466 -3.05 28.36 49.22
CA ARG A 466 -3.76 29.62 49.47
C ARG A 466 -4.91 29.47 50.46
N LYS A 467 -5.65 28.36 50.43
CA LYS A 467 -6.68 28.05 51.44
C LYS A 467 -6.08 27.97 52.85
N GLN A 468 -4.95 27.27 53.00
CA GLN A 468 -4.24 27.15 54.28
C GLN A 468 -3.69 28.51 54.77
N GLU A 469 -3.14 29.32 53.87
CA GLU A 469 -2.66 30.67 54.22
C GLU A 469 -3.78 31.58 54.74
N ILE A 470 -4.95 31.56 54.11
CA ILE A 470 -6.12 32.34 54.51
C ILE A 470 -6.59 31.92 55.92
N GLU A 471 -6.62 30.63 56.20
CA GLU A 471 -6.99 30.08 57.51
C GLU A 471 -6.01 30.56 58.60
N ILE A 472 -4.70 30.46 58.35
CA ILE A 472 -3.65 30.92 59.26
C ILE A 472 -3.76 32.44 59.51
N LEU A 473 -4.00 33.24 58.47
CA LEU A 473 -4.12 34.70 58.57
C LEU A 473 -5.39 35.12 59.32
N SER A 474 -6.49 34.38 59.14
CA SER A 474 -7.76 34.61 59.84
C SER A 474 -7.61 34.33 61.34
N ASN A 475 -6.96 33.22 61.70
CA ASN A 475 -6.69 32.85 63.09
C ASN A 475 -5.73 33.84 63.79
N LYS A 476 -4.91 34.57 63.03
CA LYS A 476 -4.00 35.62 63.53
C LYS A 476 -4.63 37.02 63.58
N GLY A 477 -5.94 37.16 63.31
CA GLY A 477 -6.65 38.45 63.33
C GLY A 477 -6.26 39.40 62.19
N LYS A 478 -5.56 38.94 61.16
CA LYS A 478 -5.10 39.75 60.01
C LYS A 478 -6.14 39.79 58.89
N HIS A 479 -7.35 40.19 59.22
CA HIS A 479 -8.52 40.08 58.33
C HIS A 479 -8.33 40.75 56.95
N LYS A 480 -7.72 41.95 56.89
CA LYS A 480 -7.46 42.65 55.61
C LYS A 480 -6.51 41.91 54.67
N VAL A 481 -5.54 41.17 55.22
CA VAL A 481 -4.57 40.42 54.41
C VAL A 481 -5.18 39.09 53.97
N ALA A 482 -5.96 38.45 54.84
CA ALA A 482 -6.73 37.26 54.51
C ALA A 482 -7.72 37.54 53.37
N GLU A 483 -8.38 38.70 53.39
CA GLU A 483 -9.32 39.13 52.35
C GLU A 483 -8.65 39.33 50.98
N LYS A 484 -7.48 39.98 50.94
CA LYS A 484 -6.69 40.12 49.70
C LYS A 484 -6.27 38.76 49.13
N ARG A 485 -5.92 37.81 49.99
CA ARG A 485 -5.59 36.43 49.58
C ARG A 485 -6.82 35.65 49.12
N ARG A 486 -7.99 35.92 49.68
CA ARG A 486 -9.27 35.33 49.26
C ARG A 486 -9.65 35.71 47.83
N ASN A 487 -9.40 36.96 47.43
CA ASN A 487 -9.64 37.40 46.05
C ASN A 487 -8.69 36.71 45.05
N SER A 488 -7.43 36.47 45.45
CA SER A 488 -6.49 35.71 44.61
C SER A 488 -6.84 34.21 44.56
N LEU A 489 -7.44 33.65 45.62
CA LEU A 489 -7.94 32.27 45.61
C LEU A 489 -9.13 32.11 44.66
N LEU A 490 -10.05 33.09 44.63
CA LEU A 490 -11.20 33.08 43.72
C LEU A 490 -10.76 33.01 42.24
N ALA A 491 -9.75 33.79 41.85
CA ALA A 491 -9.21 33.75 40.49
C ALA A 491 -8.63 32.36 40.12
N LEU A 492 -7.94 31.70 41.05
CA LEU A 492 -7.42 30.34 40.82
C LEU A 492 -8.54 29.28 40.76
N GLU A 493 -9.59 29.43 41.57
CA GLU A 493 -10.76 28.55 41.52
C GLU A 493 -11.55 28.74 40.21
N GLU A 494 -11.60 29.95 39.64
CA GLU A 494 -12.18 30.21 38.31
C GLU A 494 -11.39 29.50 37.20
N LEU A 495 -10.05 29.51 37.26
CA LEU A 495 -9.21 28.75 36.32
C LEU A 495 -9.41 27.23 36.45
N GLN A 496 -9.60 26.74 37.68
CA GLN A 496 -9.90 25.32 37.90
C GLN A 496 -11.26 24.92 37.31
N VAL A 497 -12.27 25.79 37.42
CA VAL A 497 -13.59 25.58 36.76
C VAL A 497 -13.45 25.57 35.25
N LEU A 498 -12.65 26.48 34.68
CA LEU A 498 -12.38 26.55 33.25
C LEU A 498 -11.68 25.28 32.74
N ASN A 499 -10.67 24.79 33.46
CA ASN A 499 -9.95 23.55 33.15
C ASN A 499 -10.88 22.32 33.15
N ASN A 500 -11.75 22.22 34.15
CA ASN A 500 -12.74 21.13 34.24
C ASN A 500 -13.76 21.17 33.08
N LYS A 501 -14.14 22.38 32.64
CA LYS A 501 -15.03 22.57 31.49
C LYS A 501 -14.38 22.08 30.19
N ILE A 502 -13.10 22.38 29.99
CA ILE A 502 -12.31 21.89 28.84
C ILE A 502 -12.23 20.36 28.85
N LYS A 503 -11.89 19.74 29.99
CA LYS A 503 -11.85 18.27 30.12
C LYS A 503 -13.18 17.59 29.79
N THR A 504 -14.29 18.21 30.22
CA THR A 504 -15.63 17.70 29.93
C THR A 504 -15.90 17.72 28.43
N LEU A 505 -15.53 18.80 27.73
CA LEU A 505 -15.67 18.92 26.27
C LEU A 505 -14.73 17.96 25.51
N GLU A 506 -13.49 17.77 25.97
CA GLU A 506 -12.54 16.82 25.38
C GLU A 506 -13.01 15.37 25.51
N SER A 507 -13.56 14.99 26.67
CA SER A 507 -14.09 13.64 26.90
C SER A 507 -15.32 13.32 26.03
N SER A 508 -16.18 14.31 25.80
CA SER A 508 -17.33 14.19 24.89
C SER A 508 -16.88 14.03 23.42
N ASN A 509 -15.83 14.75 23.00
CA ASN A 509 -15.26 14.63 21.65
C ASN A 509 -14.50 13.31 21.44
N LEU A 510 -13.84 12.76 22.47
CA LEU A 510 -13.15 11.47 22.40
C LEU A 510 -14.12 10.29 22.24
N ASN A 511 -15.26 10.31 22.92
CA ASN A 511 -16.28 9.25 22.78
C ASN A 511 -16.91 9.26 21.38
N MET A 512 -17.13 10.44 20.80
CA MET A 512 -17.69 10.60 19.45
C MET A 512 -16.69 10.22 18.34
N SER A 513 -15.39 10.42 18.58
CA SER A 513 -14.32 9.97 17.67
C SER A 513 -14.17 8.45 17.69
N ASN A 514 -14.28 7.82 18.87
CA ASN A 514 -14.13 6.37 19.00
C ASN A 514 -15.27 5.57 18.35
N GLU A 515 -16.49 6.11 18.25
CA GLU A 515 -17.58 5.50 17.48
C GLU A 515 -17.30 5.52 15.97
N ILE A 516 -16.59 6.54 15.46
CA ILE A 516 -16.22 6.66 14.04
C ILE A 516 -15.02 5.75 13.70
N PHE A 517 -14.07 5.55 14.62
CA PHE A 517 -12.89 4.70 14.38
C PHE A 517 -13.17 3.19 14.50
N HIS A 518 -14.23 2.79 15.22
CA HIS A 518 -14.59 1.38 15.36
C HIS A 518 -15.20 0.79 14.07
N ASP A 519 -15.83 1.63 13.24
CA ASP A 519 -16.39 1.25 11.94
C ASP A 519 -15.33 1.17 10.81
N ALA A 520 -14.11 1.67 11.03
CA ALA A 520 -13.03 1.72 10.02
C ALA A 520 -11.93 0.63 10.16
N GLY A 521 -12.06 -0.32 11.09
CA GLY A 521 -11.20 -1.53 11.14
C GLY A 521 -9.71 -1.34 11.49
N ILE A 522 -9.26 -0.15 11.89
CA ILE A 522 -7.84 0.10 12.23
C ILE A 522 -7.59 -0.27 13.70
N ILE A 523 -7.08 -1.49 13.95
CA ILE A 523 -6.58 -1.88 15.27
C ILE A 523 -5.18 -1.29 15.47
N ILE A 524 -5.09 -0.22 16.27
CA ILE A 524 -3.82 0.35 16.72
C ILE A 524 -3.35 -0.42 17.96
N SER A 525 -2.23 -1.14 17.86
CA SER A 525 -1.51 -1.60 19.06
C SER A 525 -0.73 -0.43 19.65
N ASP A 526 -1.17 0.06 20.81
CA ASP A 526 -0.53 1.15 21.55
C ASP A 526 0.97 0.90 21.79
N ARG A 527 1.80 1.70 21.11
CA ARG A 527 3.20 1.87 21.49
C ARG A 527 3.24 2.76 22.73
N GLN A 528 3.17 2.20 23.94
CA GLN A 528 3.69 2.93 25.10
C GLN A 528 5.19 3.15 24.90
N GLU A 529 5.53 4.43 24.86
CA GLU A 529 6.82 5.03 24.51
C GLU A 529 7.85 4.79 25.62
N ASP A 530 9.00 4.25 25.24
CA ASP A 530 10.25 4.51 25.96
C ASP A 530 10.78 5.83 25.36
N ASP A 531 10.85 6.88 26.17
CA ASP A 531 10.91 8.30 25.75
C ASP A 531 12.23 8.73 25.06
N THR A 532 13.10 7.79 24.63
CA THR A 532 14.41 8.10 24.04
C THR A 532 14.68 7.35 22.73
N ILE A 533 14.96 8.10 21.66
CA ILE A 533 15.52 7.53 20.43
C ILE A 533 16.94 7.04 20.75
N THR A 534 17.20 5.75 20.56
CA THR A 534 18.49 5.15 20.89
C THR A 534 19.59 5.59 19.91
N LYS A 535 20.85 5.62 20.37
CA LYS A 535 22.02 5.90 19.50
C LYS A 535 22.14 4.89 18.35
N GLU A 536 21.80 3.63 18.62
CA GLU A 536 21.73 2.58 17.61
C GLU A 536 20.73 2.93 16.52
N ARG A 537 19.54 3.42 16.89
CA ARG A 537 18.52 3.82 15.92
C ARG A 537 18.97 4.98 15.03
N VAL A 538 19.64 5.99 15.59
CA VAL A 538 20.21 7.09 14.81
C VAL A 538 21.26 6.59 13.81
N THR A 539 22.13 5.69 14.27
CA THR A 539 23.18 5.08 13.43
C THR A 539 22.57 4.25 12.30
N ASN A 540 21.52 3.48 12.60
CA ASN A 540 20.80 2.70 11.61
C ASN A 540 20.15 3.58 10.54
N LEU A 541 19.48 4.68 10.93
CA LEU A 541 18.90 5.63 9.96
C LEU A 541 19.98 6.18 9.01
N TYR A 542 21.13 6.60 9.54
CA TYR A 542 22.24 7.12 8.74
C TYR A 542 22.74 6.08 7.73
N ASN A 543 23.04 4.87 8.21
CA ASN A 543 23.51 3.79 7.37
C ASN A 543 22.48 3.44 6.28
N ASP A 544 21.20 3.39 6.64
CA ASP A 544 20.12 3.04 5.73
C ASP A 544 20.04 4.03 4.55
N PHE A 545 20.03 5.36 4.77
CA PHE A 545 19.90 6.32 3.66
C PHE A 545 21.21 6.57 2.90
N SER A 546 22.36 6.38 3.54
CA SER A 546 23.68 6.75 2.98
C SER A 546 24.03 6.03 1.67
N LEU A 547 23.53 4.79 1.51
CA LEU A 547 23.79 3.94 0.35
C LEU A 547 22.65 3.97 -0.69
N MET A 548 21.56 4.68 -0.41
CA MET A 548 20.40 4.74 -1.31
C MET A 548 20.65 5.71 -2.48
N PRO A 549 20.15 5.39 -3.69
CA PRO A 549 20.03 6.37 -4.76
C PRO A 549 19.01 7.47 -4.38
N PRO A 550 19.00 8.63 -5.06
CA PRO A 550 17.96 9.64 -4.86
C PRO A 550 16.57 9.02 -5.06
N CYS A 551 15.75 9.02 -4.01
CA CYS A 551 14.38 8.52 -4.02
C CYS A 551 13.61 9.02 -2.79
N SER A 552 12.29 8.85 -2.80
CA SER A 552 11.35 9.23 -1.76
C SER A 552 11.70 8.56 -0.42
N GLU A 553 12.04 7.27 -0.46
CA GLU A 553 12.49 6.51 0.70
C GLU A 553 13.75 7.09 1.33
N LYS A 554 14.76 7.43 0.50
CA LYS A 554 16.01 8.05 0.96
C LYS A 554 15.74 9.36 1.67
N SER A 555 14.97 10.25 1.04
CA SER A 555 14.69 11.57 1.61
C SER A 555 13.87 11.49 2.90
N LEU A 556 12.93 10.55 2.98
CA LEU A 556 12.17 10.31 4.19
C LEU A 556 13.04 9.81 5.35
N ILE A 557 13.95 8.86 5.10
CA ILE A 557 14.85 8.33 6.13
C ILE A 557 15.87 9.39 6.55
N ASN A 558 16.37 10.19 5.61
CA ASN A 558 17.23 11.33 5.92
C ASN A 558 16.48 12.35 6.80
N LEU A 559 15.23 12.67 6.48
CA LEU A 559 14.40 13.55 7.30
C LEU A 559 14.18 13.00 8.72
N LEU A 560 13.90 11.69 8.86
CA LEU A 560 13.83 11.01 10.15
C LEU A 560 15.16 11.09 10.92
N PHE A 561 16.30 10.93 10.24
CA PHE A 561 17.62 11.08 10.84
C PHE A 561 17.87 12.50 11.37
N LEU A 562 17.59 13.53 10.56
CA LEU A 562 17.77 14.94 10.95
C LEU A 562 16.91 15.29 12.18
N ILE A 563 15.65 14.84 12.21
CA ILE A 563 14.76 15.05 13.36
C ILE A 563 15.20 14.24 14.58
N ALA A 564 15.72 13.02 14.39
CA ALA A 564 16.27 12.22 15.47
C ALA A 564 17.50 12.88 16.12
N LEU A 565 18.31 13.61 15.35
CA LEU A 565 19.41 14.41 15.90
C LEU A 565 18.87 15.57 16.75
N LYS A 566 17.87 16.32 16.28
CA LYS A 566 17.20 17.39 17.05
C LYS A 566 16.65 16.88 18.40
N LEU A 567 15.94 15.76 18.38
CA LEU A 567 15.38 15.14 19.59
C LEU A 567 16.43 14.68 20.61
N ASN A 568 17.67 14.43 20.17
CA ASN A 568 18.78 14.07 21.06
C ASN A 568 19.56 15.31 21.55
N ASP A 569 19.66 16.35 20.74
CA ASP A 569 20.32 17.61 21.10
C ASP A 569 19.56 18.37 22.18
N ASP A 570 18.22 18.44 22.07
CA ASP A 570 17.33 19.08 23.07
C ASP A 570 17.51 18.50 24.48
N LYS A 571 18.03 17.27 24.59
CA LYS A 571 18.25 16.57 25.87
C LYS A 571 19.63 16.81 26.47
N THR A 572 20.62 17.20 25.67
CA THR A 572 22.00 17.37 26.16
C THR A 572 22.28 18.77 26.67
N GLY A 573 21.47 19.77 26.31
CA GLY A 573 21.63 21.16 26.77
C GLY A 573 22.94 21.82 26.34
N VAL A 574 23.71 21.20 25.44
CA VAL A 574 24.98 21.71 24.93
C VAL A 574 24.73 22.36 23.57
N SER A 575 24.51 23.67 23.56
CA SER A 575 24.16 24.44 22.35
C SER A 575 25.35 24.84 21.48
N GLU A 576 26.55 24.30 21.68
CA GLU A 576 27.76 24.92 21.14
C GLU A 576 28.43 24.22 19.94
N ASN A 577 27.86 23.17 19.33
CA ASN A 577 28.40 22.65 18.05
C ASN A 577 27.49 21.89 17.06
N ASN A 578 26.17 21.74 17.26
CA ASN A 578 25.32 21.10 16.24
C ASN A 578 24.58 22.11 15.36
N ILE A 579 25.25 22.45 14.25
CA ILE A 579 24.77 23.27 13.13
C ILE A 579 23.84 22.41 12.26
N LEU A 580 22.69 21.99 12.76
CA LEU A 580 21.60 21.49 11.91
C LEU A 580 20.57 22.60 11.78
N ARG A 581 20.60 23.28 10.64
CA ARG A 581 19.70 24.41 10.39
C ARG A 581 18.32 23.86 10.06
N ASP A 582 17.27 24.48 10.59
CA ASP A 582 15.89 24.11 10.23
C ASP A 582 15.66 24.22 8.70
N ASP A 583 16.49 25.04 8.02
CA ASP A 583 16.61 25.11 6.56
C ASP A 583 16.94 23.75 5.91
N GLU A 584 17.78 22.91 6.52
CA GLU A 584 18.14 21.59 5.99
C GLU A 584 16.97 20.61 6.10
N ILE A 585 16.22 20.66 7.21
CA ILE A 585 15.00 19.87 7.41
C ILE A 585 13.93 20.32 6.39
N ALA A 586 13.76 21.63 6.19
CA ALA A 586 12.82 22.18 5.23
C ALA A 586 13.18 21.80 3.78
N LYS A 587 14.48 21.87 3.44
CA LYS A 587 14.99 21.44 2.13
C LYS A 587 14.77 19.96 1.89
N GLU A 588 15.04 19.12 2.89
CA GLU A 588 14.84 17.67 2.77
C GLU A 588 13.36 17.30 2.66
N LEU A 589 12.47 17.99 3.40
CA LEU A 589 11.03 17.82 3.26
C LEU A 589 10.53 18.20 1.86
N GLN A 590 11.10 19.25 1.27
CA GLN A 590 10.79 19.63 -0.11
C GLN A 590 11.28 18.58 -1.11
N CYS A 591 12.52 18.08 -0.93
CA CYS A 591 13.06 17.01 -1.75
C CYS A 591 12.20 15.74 -1.66
N PHE A 592 11.74 15.38 -0.46
CA PHE A 592 10.81 14.27 -0.26
C PHE A 592 9.50 14.44 -1.05
N LYS A 593 8.89 15.63 -1.03
CA LYS A 593 7.67 15.92 -1.80
C LYS A 593 7.90 15.82 -3.32
N GLU A 594 9.03 16.29 -3.80
CA GLU A 594 9.39 16.21 -5.22
C GLU A 594 9.60 14.76 -5.66
N GLN A 595 10.27 13.95 -4.84
CA GLN A 595 10.48 12.54 -5.15
C GLN A 595 9.19 11.72 -5.14
N LEU A 596 8.24 12.02 -4.25
CA LEU A 596 6.92 11.37 -4.28
C LEU A 596 6.17 11.59 -5.60
N LYS A 597 6.33 12.77 -6.21
CA LYS A 597 5.74 13.10 -7.52
C LYS A 597 6.42 12.33 -8.64
N ILE A 598 7.75 12.33 -8.64
CA ILE A 598 8.56 11.63 -9.65
C ILE A 598 8.27 10.12 -9.62
N GLU A 599 8.09 9.55 -8.43
CA GLU A 599 7.81 8.13 -8.24
C GLU A 599 6.32 7.76 -8.32
N GLU A 600 5.42 8.73 -8.54
CA GLU A 600 3.97 8.55 -8.60
C GLU A 600 3.39 7.89 -7.32
N LEU A 601 3.93 8.25 -6.16
CA LEU A 601 3.55 7.72 -4.84
C LEU A 601 2.61 8.65 -4.05
N GLU A 602 2.05 9.68 -4.70
CA GLU A 602 1.11 10.59 -4.07
C GLU A 602 -0.22 9.89 -3.77
N SER A 603 -0.68 10.02 -2.53
CA SER A 603 -2.02 9.58 -2.10
C SER A 603 -2.58 10.58 -1.11
N THR A 604 -3.90 10.71 -1.07
CA THR A 604 -4.60 11.62 -0.15
C THR A 604 -4.15 11.40 1.30
N GLN A 605 -3.89 10.15 1.67
CA GLN A 605 -3.38 9.81 3.01
C GLN A 605 -1.96 10.34 3.26
N ILE A 606 -1.04 10.16 2.30
CA ILE A 606 0.34 10.65 2.41
C ILE A 606 0.37 12.18 2.43
N GLU A 607 -0.42 12.83 1.58
CA GLU A 607 -0.54 14.30 1.55
C GLU A 607 -1.04 14.87 2.88
N ASN A 608 -2.06 14.26 3.48
CA ASN A 608 -2.56 14.64 4.79
C ASN A 608 -1.47 14.53 5.86
N PHE A 609 -0.72 13.42 5.88
CA PHE A 609 0.40 13.26 6.82
C PHE A 609 1.53 14.25 6.58
N ILE A 610 1.85 14.58 5.32
CA ILE A 610 2.84 15.61 4.98
C ILE A 610 2.38 17.00 5.46
N GLY A 611 1.09 17.30 5.37
CA GLY A 611 0.49 18.50 5.96
C GLY A 611 0.72 18.55 7.47
N THR A 612 0.40 17.47 8.18
CA THR A 612 0.65 17.33 9.62
C THR A 612 2.14 17.47 9.98
N VAL A 613 3.04 16.83 9.22
CA VAL A 613 4.50 16.97 9.40
C VAL A 613 4.93 18.42 9.22
N SER A 614 4.42 19.11 8.19
CA SER A 614 4.77 20.50 7.90
C SER A 614 4.34 21.44 9.03
N VAL A 615 3.18 21.22 9.64
CA VAL A 615 2.72 21.97 10.82
C VAL A 615 3.60 21.67 12.03
N ASN A 616 3.82 20.39 12.34
CA ASN A 616 4.65 20.00 13.49
C ASN A 616 6.10 20.52 13.39
N ILE A 617 6.70 20.55 12.19
CA ILE A 617 8.05 21.11 12.00
C ILE A 617 8.05 22.62 12.24
N LYS A 618 7.04 23.36 11.75
CA LYS A 618 6.90 24.80 12.02
C LYS A 618 6.73 25.11 13.49
N ASP A 619 5.97 24.27 14.19
CA ASP A 619 5.70 24.40 15.63
C ASP A 619 6.82 23.81 16.51
N GLN A 620 7.92 23.33 15.90
CA GLN A 620 9.04 22.65 16.57
C GLN A 620 8.62 21.42 17.41
N ASN A 621 7.48 20.82 17.08
CA ASN A 621 7.00 19.59 17.68
C ASN A 621 7.67 18.37 17.03
N TRP A 622 8.98 18.22 17.29
CA TRP A 622 9.82 17.19 16.67
C TRP A 622 9.35 15.76 16.94
N LYS A 623 8.79 15.49 18.13
CA LYS A 623 8.28 14.15 18.51
C LYS A 623 7.07 13.76 17.65
N SER A 624 6.12 14.68 17.49
CA SER A 624 4.94 14.48 16.64
C SER A 624 5.32 14.39 15.16
N ALA A 625 6.25 15.23 14.69
CA ALA A 625 6.80 15.14 13.34
C ALA A 625 7.45 13.78 13.09
N PHE A 626 8.31 13.30 13.99
CA PHE A 626 8.99 12.01 13.89
C PHE A 626 7.99 10.84 13.85
N SER A 627 7.02 10.82 14.76
CA SER A 627 5.97 9.79 14.81
C SER A 627 5.11 9.78 13.53
N THR A 628 4.80 10.95 12.98
CA THR A 628 4.04 11.07 11.73
C THR A 628 4.87 10.58 10.53
N LEU A 629 6.16 10.91 10.47
CA LEU A 629 7.06 10.40 9.44
C LEU A 629 7.25 8.88 9.51
N GLU A 630 7.27 8.28 10.72
CA GLU A 630 7.26 6.82 10.86
C GLU A 630 6.02 6.18 10.24
N LYS A 631 4.85 6.85 10.30
CA LYS A 631 3.62 6.37 9.67
C LYS A 631 3.75 6.40 8.15
N ILE A 632 4.26 7.50 7.59
CA ILE A 632 4.52 7.63 6.15
C ILE A 632 5.51 6.56 5.69
N LEU A 633 6.58 6.32 6.46
CA LEU A 633 7.59 5.32 6.12
C LEU A 633 7.00 3.92 6.01
N LYS A 634 6.06 3.55 6.88
CA LYS A 634 5.37 2.25 6.80
C LYS A 634 4.47 2.11 5.58
N LEU A 635 3.94 3.21 5.04
CA LEU A 635 3.14 3.19 3.82
C LEU A 635 4.01 3.00 2.57
N ILE A 636 5.16 3.69 2.52
CA ILE A 636 6.10 3.61 1.39
C ILE A 636 6.91 2.31 1.43
N ARG A 637 7.30 1.90 2.65
CA ARG A 637 8.11 0.72 2.95
C ARG A 637 7.46 -0.14 4.03
N PRO A 638 6.47 -0.97 3.65
CA PRO A 638 5.85 -1.95 4.54
C PRO A 638 6.84 -2.92 5.18
N LEU A 639 7.92 -3.28 4.47
CA LEU A 639 8.98 -4.16 4.96
C LEU A 639 10.35 -3.44 4.94
N ASN A 640 10.99 -3.34 6.09
CA ASN A 640 12.33 -2.79 6.25
C ASN A 640 13.40 -3.85 5.89
N ILE A 641 13.73 -3.93 4.61
CA ILE A 641 14.73 -4.86 4.08
C ILE A 641 16.14 -4.62 4.72
N PRO A 642 16.64 -3.38 4.89
CA PRO A 642 17.90 -3.13 5.63
C PRO A 642 17.92 -3.74 7.04
N GLU A 643 16.82 -3.67 7.78
CA GLU A 643 16.73 -4.33 9.08
C GLU A 643 16.75 -5.85 8.96
N LEU A 644 16.06 -6.41 7.96
CA LEU A 644 16.08 -7.83 7.67
C LEU A 644 17.51 -8.34 7.37
N PHE A 645 18.32 -7.55 6.65
CA PHE A 645 19.75 -7.83 6.45
C PHE A 645 20.53 -7.91 7.77
N ARG A 646 20.40 -6.88 8.61
CA ARG A 646 21.05 -6.85 9.94
C ARG A 646 20.64 -8.05 10.80
N LEU A 647 19.39 -8.48 10.72
CA LEU A 647 18.90 -9.66 11.43
C LEU A 647 19.47 -10.96 10.86
N PHE A 648 19.62 -11.09 9.53
CA PHE A 648 20.22 -12.29 8.93
C PHE A 648 21.72 -12.41 9.20
N GLU A 649 22.45 -11.30 9.24
CA GLU A 649 23.86 -11.30 9.66
C GLU A 649 24.01 -11.88 11.08
N LYS A 650 23.17 -11.42 12.03
CA LYS A 650 23.11 -11.97 13.40
C LYS A 650 22.76 -13.46 13.42
N VAL A 651 21.84 -13.89 12.55
CA VAL A 651 21.49 -15.30 12.38
C VAL A 651 22.68 -16.13 11.92
N ASP A 652 23.45 -15.64 10.96
CA ASP A 652 24.61 -16.34 10.41
C ASP A 652 25.74 -16.47 11.44
N GLU A 653 26.00 -15.41 12.20
CA GLU A 653 26.90 -15.45 13.35
C GLU A 653 26.47 -16.53 14.35
N THR A 654 25.18 -16.58 14.70
CA THR A 654 24.62 -17.60 15.59
C THR A 654 24.74 -19.01 15.02
N ALA A 655 24.45 -19.19 13.72
CA ALA A 655 24.54 -20.48 13.04
C ALA A 655 25.97 -21.05 13.12
N HIS A 656 26.99 -20.19 13.00
CA HIS A 656 28.39 -20.59 13.16
C HIS A 656 28.72 -21.09 14.57
N LEU A 657 28.12 -20.51 15.62
CA LEU A 657 28.39 -20.89 17.01
C LEU A 657 27.82 -22.26 17.41
N ILE A 658 26.72 -22.68 16.78
CA ILE A 658 26.03 -23.94 17.11
C ILE A 658 26.26 -25.07 16.11
N LYS A 659 26.99 -24.79 15.03
CA LYS A 659 27.29 -25.77 13.98
C LYS A 659 28.02 -26.98 14.54
N GLY A 660 27.47 -28.18 14.30
CA GLY A 660 28.02 -29.46 14.74
C GLY A 660 27.82 -29.77 16.22
N GLU A 661 27.12 -28.92 16.97
CA GLU A 661 26.89 -29.10 18.41
C GLU A 661 25.54 -29.77 18.70
N ASP A 662 25.43 -30.35 19.89
CA ASP A 662 24.16 -30.83 20.46
C ASP A 662 23.50 -29.69 21.24
N ILE A 663 22.28 -29.29 20.84
CA ILE A 663 21.60 -28.11 21.41
C ILE A 663 20.26 -28.46 22.06
N ILE A 664 19.86 -27.65 23.03
CA ILE A 664 18.49 -27.58 23.56
C ILE A 664 17.85 -26.30 23.02
N LEU A 665 16.73 -26.45 22.31
CA LEU A 665 16.00 -25.35 21.69
C LEU A 665 14.74 -25.07 22.51
N LEU A 666 14.67 -23.88 23.15
CA LEU A 666 13.50 -23.48 23.91
C LEU A 666 12.46 -22.81 23.00
N LEU A 667 11.27 -23.40 22.86
CA LEU A 667 10.19 -22.92 22.01
C LEU A 667 9.00 -22.45 22.87
N GLY A 668 8.23 -21.47 22.40
CA GLY A 668 7.02 -21.02 23.08
C GLY A 668 6.67 -19.56 22.77
N GLY A 669 5.44 -19.16 23.09
CA GLY A 669 4.96 -17.79 22.89
C GLY A 669 5.75 -16.72 23.66
N THR A 670 5.54 -15.45 23.32
CA THR A 670 6.11 -14.31 24.07
C THR A 670 5.65 -14.35 25.52
N GLY A 671 6.57 -14.13 26.45
CA GLY A 671 6.29 -14.21 27.89
C GLY A 671 6.18 -15.63 28.47
N ALA A 672 6.42 -16.69 27.69
CA ALA A 672 6.41 -18.08 28.18
C ALA A 672 7.50 -18.41 29.23
N GLY A 673 8.48 -17.52 29.40
CA GLY A 673 9.57 -17.67 30.38
C GLY A 673 10.83 -18.32 29.81
N LYS A 674 11.07 -18.29 28.50
CA LYS A 674 12.27 -18.84 27.83
C LYS A 674 13.56 -18.24 28.40
N SER A 675 13.74 -16.92 28.29
CA SER A 675 14.92 -16.21 28.80
C SER A 675 15.11 -16.38 30.32
N THR A 676 14.02 -16.36 31.10
CA THR A 676 14.04 -16.64 32.55
C THR A 676 14.50 -18.08 32.84
N THR A 677 14.04 -19.05 32.06
CA THR A 677 14.44 -20.47 32.17
C THR A 677 15.91 -20.64 31.84
N ILE A 678 16.44 -19.94 30.83
CA ILE A 678 17.87 -20.00 30.50
C ILE A 678 18.73 -19.40 31.60
N HIS A 679 18.32 -18.29 32.21
CA HIS A 679 19.03 -17.77 33.38
C HIS A 679 19.04 -18.77 34.54
N PHE A 680 17.89 -19.37 34.84
CA PHE A 680 17.76 -20.40 35.87
C PHE A 680 18.69 -21.59 35.58
N LEU A 681 18.57 -22.19 34.39
CA LEU A 681 19.37 -23.33 33.97
C LEU A 681 20.86 -23.01 33.78
N GLY A 682 21.21 -21.73 33.67
CA GLY A 682 22.60 -21.26 33.66
C GLY A 682 23.13 -20.85 35.03
N GLY A 683 22.38 -21.12 36.11
CA GLY A 683 22.81 -20.93 37.48
C GLY A 683 22.78 -19.48 37.96
N SER A 684 22.06 -18.59 37.28
CA SER A 684 21.78 -17.26 37.80
C SER A 684 20.92 -17.33 39.05
N LEU A 685 21.21 -16.47 40.02
CA LEU A 685 20.33 -16.29 41.18
C LEU A 685 19.17 -15.38 40.78
N LEU A 686 17.95 -15.92 40.78
CA LEU A 686 16.73 -15.20 40.43
C LEU A 686 15.99 -14.75 41.70
N LYS A 687 15.31 -13.60 41.65
CA LYS A 687 14.39 -13.13 42.69
C LYS A 687 13.14 -12.53 42.09
N GLU A 688 12.03 -12.64 42.79
CA GLU A 688 10.81 -11.91 42.46
C GLU A 688 10.94 -10.45 42.93
N ILE A 689 10.71 -9.52 42.01
CA ILE A 689 10.70 -8.07 42.23
C ILE A 689 9.43 -7.46 41.62
N LYS A 690 9.08 -6.24 42.04
CA LYS A 690 8.03 -5.45 41.38
C LYS A 690 8.65 -4.38 40.50
N VAL A 691 8.26 -4.36 39.22
CA VAL A 691 8.65 -3.33 38.25
C VAL A 691 7.37 -2.71 37.74
N THR A 692 7.21 -1.39 37.91
CA THR A 692 5.99 -0.65 37.50
C THR A 692 4.68 -1.30 37.97
N GLY A 693 4.66 -1.88 39.18
CA GLY A 693 3.50 -2.57 39.73
C GLY A 693 3.32 -4.04 39.31
N LEU A 694 4.10 -4.54 38.35
CA LEU A 694 4.05 -5.91 37.85
C LEU A 694 5.08 -6.81 38.55
N ASN A 695 4.68 -8.04 38.89
CA ASN A 695 5.60 -9.04 39.42
C ASN A 695 6.54 -9.54 38.31
N HIS A 696 7.83 -9.58 38.61
CA HIS A 696 8.88 -9.95 37.66
C HIS A 696 9.94 -10.83 38.33
N ILE A 697 10.30 -11.95 37.70
CA ILE A 697 11.44 -12.76 38.12
C ILE A 697 12.69 -12.22 37.43
N HIS A 698 13.61 -11.65 38.22
CA HIS A 698 14.79 -10.94 37.73
C HIS A 698 16.11 -11.60 38.18
N PRO A 699 17.13 -11.71 37.31
CA PRO A 699 18.45 -12.18 37.68
C PRO A 699 19.20 -11.15 38.53
N VAL A 700 19.46 -11.48 39.79
CA VAL A 700 20.20 -10.64 40.74
C VAL A 700 21.70 -10.94 40.72
N ARG A 701 22.09 -12.17 40.36
CA ARG A 701 23.49 -12.55 40.19
C ARG A 701 23.65 -13.49 39.01
N ILE A 702 24.42 -13.06 38.02
CA ILE A 702 24.70 -13.84 36.82
C ILE A 702 26.09 -14.47 36.96
N LYS A 703 26.16 -15.81 36.97
CA LYS A 703 27.43 -16.55 37.04
C LYS A 703 28.07 -16.71 35.66
N ASN A 704 27.29 -17.14 34.68
CA ASN A 704 27.74 -17.35 33.31
C ASN A 704 27.79 -16.01 32.55
N PRO A 705 28.94 -15.56 32.02
CA PRO A 705 29.05 -14.28 31.32
C PRO A 705 28.19 -14.20 30.05
N ASP A 706 27.92 -15.31 29.37
CA ASP A 706 27.12 -15.34 28.14
C ASP A 706 25.67 -14.91 28.40
N LEU A 707 25.16 -15.16 29.61
CA LEU A 707 23.84 -14.75 30.04
C LEU A 707 23.68 -13.24 30.22
N LYS A 708 24.77 -12.46 30.26
CA LYS A 708 24.65 -10.98 30.39
C LYS A 708 23.99 -10.33 29.18
N LYS A 709 24.00 -11.02 28.03
CA LYS A 709 23.34 -10.57 26.80
C LYS A 709 21.85 -10.92 26.77
N ILE A 710 21.38 -11.78 27.67
CA ILE A 710 19.98 -12.17 27.78
C ILE A 710 19.31 -11.26 28.82
N THR A 711 18.20 -10.65 28.41
CA THR A 711 17.45 -9.72 29.26
C THR A 711 16.07 -10.30 29.56
N THR A 712 15.66 -10.24 30.84
CA THR A 712 14.30 -10.59 31.25
C THR A 712 13.51 -9.32 31.54
N THR A 713 12.26 -9.25 31.06
CA THR A 713 11.33 -8.14 31.36
C THR A 713 9.95 -8.67 31.75
N PRO A 714 9.14 -7.90 32.49
CA PRO A 714 7.75 -8.25 32.79
C PRO A 714 6.76 -7.85 31.69
N PHE A 715 7.20 -7.08 30.70
CA PHE A 715 6.35 -6.53 29.66
C PHE A 715 6.05 -7.57 28.58
N ALA A 716 4.92 -7.41 27.89
CA ALA A 716 4.45 -8.33 26.84
C ALA A 716 5.30 -8.30 25.55
N ARG A 717 6.40 -7.55 25.51
CA ARG A 717 7.31 -7.45 24.36
C ARG A 717 8.54 -8.34 24.57
N SER A 718 8.81 -9.21 23.61
CA SER A 718 10.06 -9.97 23.54
C SER A 718 11.28 -9.04 23.46
N GLN A 719 12.38 -9.39 24.12
CA GLN A 719 13.67 -8.71 23.94
C GLN A 719 14.58 -9.49 22.99
N THR A 720 14.27 -10.77 22.77
CA THR A 720 15.07 -11.68 21.96
C THR A 720 14.56 -11.62 20.53
N GLN A 721 15.32 -10.98 19.64
CA GLN A 721 14.98 -10.80 18.22
C GLN A 721 15.62 -11.85 17.30
N CYS A 722 16.60 -12.61 17.80
CA CYS A 722 17.27 -13.70 17.09
C CYS A 722 17.61 -14.83 18.07
N ILE A 723 17.87 -16.05 17.57
CA ILE A 723 18.37 -17.13 18.44
C ILE A 723 19.66 -16.67 19.13
N THR A 724 19.70 -16.82 20.45
CA THR A 724 20.89 -16.54 21.25
C THR A 724 21.37 -17.83 21.92
N PRO A 725 22.50 -18.42 21.47
CA PRO A 725 23.06 -19.60 22.09
C PRO A 725 23.85 -19.24 23.36
N VAL A 726 23.65 -20.04 24.41
CA VAL A 726 24.36 -19.93 25.69
C VAL A 726 24.95 -21.30 26.03
N ARG A 727 26.28 -21.37 26.13
CA ARG A 727 26.95 -22.59 26.57
C ARG A 727 26.92 -22.68 28.08
N ILE A 728 26.41 -23.79 28.60
CA ILE A 728 26.30 -24.06 30.04
C ILE A 728 27.10 -25.29 30.37
N TYR A 729 28.02 -25.18 31.34
CA TYR A 729 28.73 -26.33 31.89
C TYR A 729 27.97 -26.87 33.10
N PHE A 730 27.80 -28.19 33.17
CA PHE A 730 27.07 -28.82 34.29
C PHE A 730 27.68 -28.48 35.65
N ARG A 731 29.00 -28.34 35.73
CA ARG A 731 29.71 -27.89 36.94
C ARG A 731 29.26 -26.52 37.47
N ASP A 732 28.83 -25.61 36.58
CA ASP A 732 28.49 -24.23 36.97
C ASP A 732 27.12 -24.16 37.66
N VAL A 733 26.32 -25.23 37.54
CA VAL A 733 24.99 -25.37 38.11
C VAL A 733 24.88 -26.44 39.20
N GLY A 734 26.00 -27.08 39.59
CA GLY A 734 26.03 -28.05 40.70
C GLY A 734 26.40 -29.49 40.30
N GLY A 735 26.62 -29.74 39.00
CA GLY A 735 27.09 -31.04 38.50
C GLY A 735 28.55 -31.33 38.83
N SER A 736 28.92 -32.60 38.79
CA SER A 736 30.29 -33.06 39.13
C SER A 736 31.23 -33.19 37.92
N TYR A 737 30.71 -33.03 36.70
CA TYR A 737 31.44 -33.29 35.45
C TYR A 737 31.53 -32.05 34.55
N ASN A 738 32.54 -32.04 33.68
CA ASN A 738 32.94 -30.88 32.88
C ASN A 738 32.31 -30.83 31.47
N GLU A 739 31.22 -31.55 31.26
CA GLU A 739 30.47 -31.51 30.01
C GLU A 739 29.70 -30.19 29.90
N SER A 740 29.37 -29.81 28.66
CA SER A 740 28.59 -28.61 28.39
C SER A 740 27.46 -28.92 27.43
N ILE A 741 26.38 -28.17 27.53
CA ILE A 741 25.29 -28.15 26.56
C ILE A 741 25.00 -26.71 26.15
N ILE A 742 24.53 -26.52 24.93
CA ILE A 742 24.12 -25.20 24.46
C ILE A 742 22.60 -25.09 24.63
N LEU A 743 22.16 -24.08 25.38
CA LEU A 743 20.75 -23.67 25.39
C LEU A 743 20.57 -22.53 24.40
N CYS A 744 19.56 -22.63 23.56
CA CYS A 744 19.21 -21.58 22.61
C CYS A 744 17.96 -20.84 23.11
N ASP A 745 18.11 -19.54 23.43
CA ASP A 745 16.96 -18.66 23.62
C ASP A 745 16.40 -18.33 22.25
N THR A 746 15.16 -18.71 21.97
CA THR A 746 14.49 -18.29 20.75
C THR A 746 13.61 -17.06 21.01
N PRO A 747 13.37 -16.25 19.99
CA PRO A 747 12.29 -15.28 19.99
C PRO A 747 10.94 -15.93 20.32
N GLY A 748 9.98 -15.13 20.80
CA GLY A 748 8.62 -15.60 21.02
C GLY A 748 7.93 -15.92 19.71
N PHE A 749 7.13 -16.98 19.69
CA PHE A 749 6.18 -17.14 18.59
C PHE A 749 5.12 -16.04 18.63
N GLU A 750 4.68 -15.61 17.45
CA GLU A 750 3.77 -14.46 17.24
C GLU A 750 4.33 -13.15 17.80
N ASP A 751 5.65 -12.98 17.71
CA ASP A 751 6.31 -11.78 18.21
C ASP A 751 5.76 -10.51 17.52
N THR A 752 5.40 -9.52 18.34
CA THR A 752 4.75 -8.27 17.88
C THR A 752 5.74 -7.24 17.35
N HIS A 753 7.00 -7.63 17.11
CA HIS A 753 8.09 -6.74 16.70
C HIS A 753 8.06 -6.34 15.22
N GLY A 754 7.10 -6.87 14.46
CA GLY A 754 6.93 -6.56 13.04
C GLY A 754 7.30 -7.72 12.13
N PRO A 755 6.97 -7.58 10.83
CA PRO A 755 7.18 -8.61 9.84
C PRO A 755 8.65 -8.97 9.62
N GLU A 756 9.58 -8.03 9.82
CA GLU A 756 11.02 -8.26 9.67
C GLU A 756 11.54 -9.29 10.67
N VAL A 757 11.16 -9.14 11.95
CA VAL A 757 11.57 -10.05 13.02
C VAL A 757 10.92 -11.42 12.83
N ASP A 758 9.65 -11.50 12.42
CA ASP A 758 9.01 -12.79 12.13
C ASP A 758 9.68 -13.53 10.97
N ILE A 759 9.99 -12.83 9.86
CA ILE A 759 10.72 -13.41 8.73
C ILE A 759 12.12 -13.85 9.17
N ALA A 760 12.85 -13.00 9.90
CA ALA A 760 14.16 -13.35 10.44
C ALA A 760 14.13 -14.51 11.43
N ASN A 761 13.08 -14.66 12.23
CA ASN A 761 12.93 -15.76 13.16
C ASN A 761 12.64 -17.07 12.42
N GLY A 762 11.73 -17.01 11.44
CA GLY A 762 11.41 -18.13 10.57
C GLY A 762 12.64 -18.68 9.85
N ILE A 763 13.44 -17.78 9.25
CA ILE A 763 14.69 -18.13 8.57
C ILE A 763 15.75 -18.54 9.59
N GLY A 764 15.89 -17.75 10.65
CA GLY A 764 16.97 -17.84 11.61
C GLY A 764 16.93 -19.09 12.46
N ILE A 765 15.73 -19.50 12.88
CA ILE A 765 15.54 -20.79 13.55
C ILE A 765 16.04 -21.90 12.67
N VAL A 766 15.60 -21.96 11.42
CA VAL A 766 15.90 -23.07 10.52
C VAL A 766 17.34 -23.06 10.04
N LYS A 767 17.86 -21.89 9.64
CA LYS A 767 19.24 -21.74 9.14
C LYS A 767 20.26 -22.04 10.23
N ALA A 768 20.02 -21.58 11.47
CA ALA A 768 20.90 -21.84 12.59
C ALA A 768 20.87 -23.33 12.99
N ILE A 769 19.67 -23.94 13.14
CA ILE A 769 19.57 -25.32 13.62
C ILE A 769 19.94 -26.37 12.58
N LYS A 770 19.85 -26.05 11.28
CA LYS A 770 20.26 -26.94 10.17
C LYS A 770 21.73 -27.36 10.26
N GLY A 771 22.58 -26.51 10.84
CA GLY A 771 23.99 -26.82 11.03
C GLY A 771 24.29 -27.69 12.27
N CYS A 772 23.33 -27.91 13.17
CA CYS A 772 23.54 -28.62 14.43
C CYS A 772 23.66 -30.14 14.23
N LYS A 773 24.36 -30.80 15.16
CA LYS A 773 24.43 -32.28 15.20
C LYS A 773 23.12 -32.89 15.70
N SER A 774 22.52 -32.32 16.73
CA SER A 774 21.19 -32.72 17.18
C SER A 774 20.48 -31.60 17.93
N VAL A 775 19.13 -31.65 17.92
CA VAL A 775 18.27 -30.65 18.58
C VAL A 775 17.32 -31.35 19.54
N LYS A 776 17.20 -30.83 20.77
CA LYS A 776 16.20 -31.22 21.76
C LYS A 776 15.17 -30.11 21.91
N PRO A 777 13.97 -30.22 21.31
CA PRO A 777 12.98 -29.16 21.36
C PRO A 777 12.22 -29.21 22.70
N ILE A 778 12.29 -28.11 23.44
CA ILE A 778 11.60 -27.94 24.73
C ILE A 778 10.54 -26.84 24.57
N VAL A 779 9.28 -27.22 24.64
CA VAL A 779 8.13 -26.34 24.48
C VAL A 779 7.70 -25.82 25.85
N LEU A 780 7.83 -24.51 26.08
CA LEU A 780 7.40 -23.82 27.29
C LEU A 780 5.97 -23.28 27.13
N ILE A 781 5.10 -23.65 28.07
CA ILE A 781 3.69 -23.26 28.10
C ILE A 781 3.43 -22.54 29.41
N SER A 782 3.27 -21.22 29.37
CA SER A 782 2.98 -20.43 30.57
C SER A 782 1.49 -20.43 30.87
N TYR A 783 1.13 -20.49 32.15
CA TYR A 783 -0.25 -20.39 32.65
C TYR A 783 -1.02 -19.22 32.03
N ASN A 784 -0.39 -18.03 32.02
CA ASN A 784 -1.03 -16.80 31.52
C ASN A 784 -1.24 -16.78 30.00
N SER A 785 -0.49 -17.60 29.26
CA SER A 785 -0.50 -17.65 27.79
C SER A 785 -1.42 -18.74 27.24
N ILE A 786 -2.12 -19.47 28.11
CA ILE A 786 -3.10 -20.48 27.69
C ILE A 786 -4.35 -19.83 27.06
N GLY A 787 -4.71 -18.63 27.52
CA GLY A 787 -5.84 -17.86 27.01
C GLY A 787 -7.22 -18.44 27.36
N ASP A 788 -8.26 -17.72 26.97
CA ASP A 788 -9.64 -18.19 27.14
C ASP A 788 -9.90 -19.39 26.23
N ARG A 789 -10.56 -20.42 26.78
CA ARG A 789 -10.84 -21.67 26.07
C ARG A 789 -9.59 -22.35 25.49
N LEU A 790 -8.43 -22.10 26.09
CA LEU A 790 -7.17 -22.76 25.75
C LEU A 790 -6.65 -22.43 24.33
N SER A 791 -7.02 -21.26 23.79
CA SER A 791 -6.63 -20.82 22.44
C SER A 791 -5.11 -20.77 22.26
N GLY A 792 -4.37 -20.25 23.24
CA GLY A 792 -2.92 -20.08 23.12
C GLY A 792 -2.15 -21.41 23.04
N ILE A 793 -2.70 -22.52 23.53
CA ILE A 793 -2.13 -23.85 23.32
C ILE A 793 -2.38 -24.33 21.89
N LYS A 794 -3.56 -24.05 21.33
CA LYS A 794 -3.89 -24.38 19.94
C LYS A 794 -3.01 -23.61 18.96
N ASP A 795 -2.82 -22.31 19.20
CA ASP A 795 -1.96 -21.45 18.38
C ASP A 795 -0.50 -21.98 18.39
N LEU A 796 0.02 -22.29 19.59
CA LEU A 796 1.34 -22.91 19.73
C LEU A 796 1.45 -24.25 18.99
N ALA A 797 0.42 -25.09 19.04
CA ALA A 797 0.39 -26.36 18.35
C ALA A 797 0.43 -26.18 16.81
N HIS A 798 -0.34 -25.24 16.26
CA HIS A 798 -0.29 -24.90 14.83
C HIS A 798 1.10 -24.44 14.40
N ILE A 799 1.76 -23.61 15.22
CA ILE A 799 3.11 -23.12 14.93
C ILE A 799 4.12 -24.27 14.93
N LEU A 800 4.02 -25.19 15.89
CA LEU A 800 4.91 -26.37 15.94
C LEU A 800 4.72 -27.29 14.73
N VAL A 801 3.47 -27.53 14.29
CA VAL A 801 3.18 -28.32 13.09
C VAL A 801 3.76 -27.66 11.84
N LYS A 802 3.69 -26.33 11.72
CA LYS A 802 4.30 -25.60 10.59
C LYS A 802 5.84 -25.63 10.63
N LEU A 803 6.43 -25.48 11.81
CA LEU A 803 7.88 -25.50 12.01
C LEU A 803 8.48 -26.91 11.76
N ILE A 804 7.72 -27.96 12.07
CA ILE A 804 8.11 -29.37 11.89
C ILE A 804 7.01 -30.10 11.08
N PRO A 805 6.98 -30.00 9.74
CA PRO A 805 5.86 -30.51 8.92
C PRO A 805 5.59 -32.02 9.03
N LYS A 806 6.59 -32.80 9.48
CA LYS A 806 6.45 -34.23 9.80
C LYS A 806 6.53 -34.47 11.31
N ILE A 807 5.87 -33.63 12.09
CA ILE A 807 5.99 -33.62 13.55
C ILE A 807 5.70 -34.99 14.16
N GLU A 808 4.87 -35.82 13.53
CA GLU A 808 4.52 -37.16 13.97
C GLU A 808 5.74 -38.09 14.07
N ASP A 809 6.68 -37.96 13.16
CA ASP A 809 7.94 -38.73 13.14
C ASP A 809 8.85 -38.32 14.32
N TYR A 810 8.73 -37.07 14.77
CA TYR A 810 9.58 -36.46 15.78
C TYR A 810 8.89 -36.24 17.13
N ILE A 811 7.60 -36.55 17.25
CA ILE A 811 6.75 -36.16 18.39
C ILE A 811 7.27 -36.66 19.74
N ARG A 812 7.96 -37.80 19.74
CA ARG A 812 8.57 -38.42 20.92
C ARG A 812 9.81 -37.66 21.43
N THR A 813 10.39 -36.77 20.63
CA THR A 813 11.54 -35.92 20.99
C THR A 813 11.13 -34.63 21.69
N LEU A 814 9.88 -34.17 21.49
CA LEU A 814 9.36 -32.95 22.11
C LEU A 814 9.26 -33.12 23.63
N SER A 815 9.65 -32.11 24.40
CA SER A 815 9.39 -32.05 25.83
C SER A 815 8.56 -30.81 26.16
N TYR A 816 7.60 -30.94 27.09
CA TYR A 816 6.74 -29.83 27.48
C TYR A 816 7.06 -29.42 28.93
N ILE A 817 7.26 -28.12 29.16
CA ILE A 817 7.45 -27.52 30.49
C ILE A 817 6.38 -26.46 30.71
N PHE A 818 5.66 -26.59 31.82
CA PHE A 818 4.60 -25.67 32.21
C PHE A 818 5.15 -24.64 33.21
N THR A 819 5.12 -23.36 32.83
CA THR A 819 5.68 -22.27 33.64
C THR A 819 4.57 -21.41 34.24
N LYS A 820 4.87 -20.72 35.35
CA LYS A 820 3.95 -19.78 36.02
C LYS A 820 2.63 -20.39 36.51
N PHE A 821 2.52 -21.72 36.55
CA PHE A 821 1.35 -22.38 37.11
C PHE A 821 1.32 -22.24 38.64
N PRO A 822 0.17 -21.86 39.23
CA PRO A 822 -0.03 -21.93 40.67
C PRO A 822 0.22 -23.35 41.19
N LEU A 823 0.90 -23.50 42.33
CA LEU A 823 1.25 -24.80 42.92
C LEU A 823 0.05 -25.72 43.15
N ASN A 824 -1.12 -25.14 43.43
CA ASN A 824 -2.38 -25.86 43.62
C ASN A 824 -3.05 -26.28 42.29
N GLU A 825 -2.59 -25.79 41.15
CA GLU A 825 -3.16 -26.04 39.82
C GLU A 825 -2.26 -26.92 38.93
N THR A 826 -1.05 -27.26 39.36
CA THR A 826 -0.14 -28.12 38.58
C THR A 826 -0.74 -29.50 38.27
N ASN A 827 -1.55 -30.04 39.19
CA ASN A 827 -2.24 -31.32 39.01
C ASN A 827 -3.42 -31.26 38.03
N THR A 828 -3.90 -30.06 37.65
CA THR A 828 -5.04 -29.90 36.73
C THR A 828 -4.61 -29.82 35.26
N ILE A 829 -3.32 -29.65 34.97
CA ILE A 829 -2.76 -29.48 33.62
C ILE A 829 -3.24 -30.59 32.66
N CYS A 830 -3.18 -31.85 33.09
CA CYS A 830 -3.61 -32.97 32.23
C CYS A 830 -5.11 -32.88 31.89
N ALA A 831 -5.95 -32.44 32.84
CA ALA A 831 -7.38 -32.28 32.62
C ALA A 831 -7.67 -31.08 31.68
N LEU A 832 -6.91 -29.99 31.81
CA LEU A 832 -6.99 -28.85 30.88
C LEU A 832 -6.68 -29.28 29.44
N LEU A 833 -5.61 -30.06 29.23
CA LEU A 833 -5.24 -30.56 27.90
C LEU A 833 -6.28 -31.52 27.32
N ILE A 834 -6.89 -32.38 28.13
CA ILE A 834 -7.98 -33.26 27.69
C ILE A 834 -9.17 -32.42 27.21
N ASN A 835 -9.57 -31.42 27.98
CA ASN A 835 -10.65 -30.51 27.59
C ASN A 835 -10.32 -29.72 26.30
N ALA A 836 -9.06 -29.30 26.12
CA ALA A 836 -8.63 -28.69 24.86
C ALA A 836 -8.81 -29.64 23.66
N GLY A 837 -8.42 -30.91 23.83
CA GLY A 837 -8.56 -31.94 22.81
C GLY A 837 -10.02 -32.28 22.47
N GLU A 838 -10.93 -32.22 23.43
CA GLU A 838 -12.36 -32.46 23.22
C GLU A 838 -13.07 -31.28 22.54
N THR A 839 -12.54 -30.07 22.68
CA THR A 839 -13.07 -28.81 22.11
C THR A 839 -12.43 -28.41 20.79
N LEU A 840 -11.74 -29.34 20.12
CA LEU A 840 -11.22 -29.12 18.78
C LEU A 840 -12.35 -28.98 17.76
N ASN A 841 -12.19 -28.07 16.79
CA ASN A 841 -13.12 -27.92 15.67
C ASN A 841 -12.89 -29.03 14.61
N GLU A 842 -13.77 -29.15 13.63
CA GLU A 842 -13.69 -30.23 12.63
C GLU A 842 -12.44 -30.13 11.74
N ALA A 843 -11.95 -28.92 11.45
CA ALA A 843 -10.70 -28.74 10.71
C ALA A 843 -9.49 -29.21 11.54
N GLU A 844 -9.41 -28.82 12.82
CA GLU A 844 -8.36 -29.24 13.77
C GLU A 844 -8.35 -30.75 13.99
N LYS A 845 -9.53 -31.39 14.08
CA LYS A 845 -9.65 -32.85 14.19
C LYS A 845 -9.22 -33.57 12.93
N SER A 846 -9.45 -32.96 11.76
CA SER A 846 -9.05 -33.53 10.48
C SER A 846 -7.53 -33.44 10.24
N ASP A 847 -6.85 -32.49 10.90
CA ASP A 847 -5.39 -32.39 10.91
C ASP A 847 -4.79 -33.45 11.84
N ILE A 848 -4.24 -34.51 11.22
CA ILE A 848 -3.65 -35.65 11.90
C ILE A 848 -2.41 -35.24 12.71
N ALA A 849 -1.58 -34.33 12.17
CA ALA A 849 -0.35 -33.87 12.82
C ALA A 849 -0.69 -33.11 14.11
N PHE A 850 -1.63 -32.17 13.99
CA PHE A 850 -2.14 -31.37 15.09
C PHE A 850 -2.79 -32.23 16.18
N SER A 851 -3.69 -33.15 15.79
CA SER A 851 -4.37 -34.06 16.72
C SER A 851 -3.38 -35.00 17.45
N ASN A 852 -2.34 -35.46 16.76
CA ASN A 852 -1.29 -36.29 17.35
C ASN A 852 -0.48 -35.51 18.38
N LEU A 853 -0.17 -34.25 18.11
CA LEU A 853 0.55 -33.36 19.03
C LEU A 853 -0.19 -33.20 20.36
N PHE A 854 -1.50 -32.90 20.32
CA PHE A 854 -2.33 -32.82 21.54
C PHE A 854 -2.35 -34.13 22.32
N ARG A 855 -2.51 -35.25 21.62
CA ARG A 855 -2.49 -36.58 22.24
C ARG A 855 -1.16 -36.88 22.93
N ASP A 856 -0.04 -36.46 22.34
CA ASP A 856 1.29 -36.60 22.94
C ASP A 856 1.45 -35.72 24.19
N MET A 857 1.00 -34.46 24.17
CA MET A 857 0.97 -33.60 25.35
C MET A 857 0.18 -34.25 26.50
N ILE A 858 -1.06 -34.71 26.23
CA ILE A 858 -1.91 -35.40 27.20
C ILE A 858 -1.19 -36.61 27.78
N ASN A 859 -0.61 -37.47 26.92
CA ASN A 859 0.07 -38.69 27.35
C ASN A 859 1.26 -38.39 28.26
N LYS A 860 2.08 -37.38 27.94
CA LYS A 860 3.24 -36.99 28.74
C LYS A 860 2.87 -36.32 30.07
N THR A 861 1.66 -35.78 30.21
CA THR A 861 1.18 -35.19 31.47
C THR A 861 0.41 -36.14 32.38
N ARG A 862 0.08 -37.37 31.94
CA ARG A 862 -0.75 -38.32 32.72
C ARG A 862 -0.15 -38.72 34.06
N GLN A 863 1.18 -38.81 34.16
CA GLN A 863 1.88 -39.19 35.40
C GLN A 863 2.34 -37.98 36.21
N GLY A 864 1.89 -36.78 35.84
CA GLY A 864 2.37 -35.51 36.37
C GLY A 864 2.93 -34.64 35.25
N ALA A 865 2.47 -33.40 35.17
CA ALA A 865 3.03 -32.42 34.24
C ALA A 865 4.35 -31.88 34.78
N ARG A 866 5.34 -31.69 33.89
CA ARG A 866 6.61 -31.05 34.27
C ARG A 866 6.38 -29.56 34.43
N THR A 867 6.48 -29.07 35.65
CA THR A 867 6.40 -27.63 35.97
C THR A 867 7.77 -27.09 36.34
N LEU A 868 7.95 -25.78 36.17
CA LEU A 868 9.18 -25.09 36.53
C LEU A 868 8.88 -23.86 37.39
N ASP A 869 9.44 -23.84 38.61
CA ASP A 869 9.54 -22.69 39.52
C ASP A 869 11.03 -22.26 39.62
N PRO A 870 11.44 -21.22 38.86
CA PRO A 870 12.84 -20.77 38.81
C PRO A 870 13.42 -20.28 40.15
N ILE A 871 12.59 -20.13 41.19
CA ILE A 871 13.00 -19.68 42.53
C ILE A 871 13.25 -20.88 43.46
N LYS A 872 12.51 -21.99 43.28
CA LYS A 872 12.50 -23.12 44.23
C LYS A 872 13.19 -24.37 43.70
N ASP A 873 13.15 -24.57 42.38
CA ASP A 873 13.65 -25.80 41.77
C ASP A 873 15.18 -25.83 41.72
N ASP A 874 15.76 -27.03 41.60
CA ASP A 874 17.19 -27.21 41.40
C ASP A 874 17.55 -27.17 39.91
N ALA A 875 18.44 -26.23 39.53
CA ALA A 875 18.81 -26.02 38.13
C ALA A 875 19.55 -27.22 37.53
N PHE A 876 20.37 -27.93 38.31
CA PHE A 876 21.12 -29.08 37.83
C PHE A 876 20.20 -30.27 37.55
N GLU A 877 19.27 -30.58 38.45
CA GLU A 877 18.30 -31.67 38.26
C GLU A 877 17.48 -31.47 36.98
N ILE A 878 16.95 -30.26 36.77
CA ILE A 878 16.17 -29.96 35.56
C ILE A 878 17.06 -30.01 34.31
N LEU A 879 18.24 -29.38 34.32
CA LEU A 879 19.14 -29.38 33.16
C LEU A 879 19.57 -30.80 32.78
N HIS A 880 19.87 -31.65 33.76
CA HIS A 880 20.24 -33.05 33.57
C HIS A 880 19.12 -33.83 32.88
N GLN A 881 17.88 -33.71 33.37
CA GLN A 881 16.72 -34.37 32.77
C GLN A 881 16.46 -33.92 31.32
N LEU A 882 16.66 -32.62 31.03
CA LEU A 882 16.52 -32.11 29.67
C LEU A 882 17.65 -32.60 28.77
N ALA A 883 18.88 -32.70 29.29
CA ALA A 883 20.02 -33.21 28.55
C ALA A 883 19.88 -34.71 28.18
N GLU A 884 19.23 -35.51 29.01
CA GLU A 884 18.96 -36.94 28.75
C GLU A 884 17.77 -37.18 27.80
N SER A 885 17.02 -36.13 27.44
CA SER A 885 15.88 -36.26 26.54
C SER A 885 16.29 -36.67 25.12
N LYS A 886 15.37 -37.32 24.41
CA LYS A 886 15.60 -37.75 23.02
C LYS A 886 15.76 -36.54 22.11
N ALA A 887 16.77 -36.58 21.25
CA ALA A 887 17.04 -35.53 20.28
C ALA A 887 16.61 -35.90 18.86
N ILE A 888 16.39 -34.89 18.04
CA ILE A 888 16.30 -34.97 16.58
C ILE A 888 17.74 -34.95 16.05
N THR A 889 18.18 -36.03 15.37
CA THR A 889 19.58 -36.18 14.90
C THR A 889 19.83 -35.62 13.50
N TYR A 890 18.77 -35.32 12.73
CA TYR A 890 18.86 -34.70 11.41
C TYR A 890 17.94 -33.47 11.39
N PRO A 891 18.35 -32.35 12.04
CA PRO A 891 17.50 -31.18 12.18
C PRO A 891 17.14 -30.54 10.85
N ASP A 892 17.99 -30.69 9.84
CA ASP A 892 17.80 -30.17 8.49
C ASP A 892 16.65 -30.83 7.71
N GLU A 893 16.38 -32.11 7.98
CA GLU A 893 15.24 -32.84 7.44
C GLU A 893 13.95 -32.58 8.25
N ALA A 894 14.08 -32.30 9.54
CA ALA A 894 12.94 -32.15 10.45
C ALA A 894 12.31 -30.75 10.41
N PHE A 895 13.15 -29.70 10.39
CA PHE A 895 12.71 -28.31 10.51
C PHE A 895 12.59 -27.63 9.15
N GLN A 896 11.48 -26.94 8.91
CA GLN A 896 11.25 -26.18 7.68
C GLN A 896 11.03 -24.70 7.96
N PHE A 897 11.39 -23.90 6.96
CA PHE A 897 11.17 -22.47 6.95
C PHE A 897 9.67 -22.18 7.06
N PHE A 898 9.32 -21.28 7.99
CA PHE A 898 7.95 -20.84 8.18
C PHE A 898 7.94 -19.32 8.40
N ILE A 899 6.89 -18.65 7.94
CA ILE A 899 6.56 -17.25 8.25
C ILE A 899 5.06 -17.18 8.53
N THR A 900 4.62 -16.21 9.33
CA THR A 900 3.19 -16.00 9.53
C THR A 900 2.54 -15.46 8.25
N GLU A 901 1.23 -15.70 8.07
CA GLU A 901 0.50 -15.18 6.90
C GLU A 901 0.54 -13.65 6.85
N LYS A 902 0.52 -12.99 8.02
CA LYS A 902 0.66 -11.53 8.11
C LYS A 902 2.01 -11.03 7.59
N SER A 903 3.11 -11.69 7.94
CA SER A 903 4.43 -11.30 7.43
C SER A 903 4.59 -11.65 5.95
N LYS A 904 3.97 -12.75 5.51
CA LYS A 904 3.91 -13.13 4.10
C LYS A 904 3.18 -12.09 3.25
N SER A 905 2.03 -11.58 3.70
CA SER A 905 1.31 -10.53 2.97
C SER A 905 2.11 -9.23 2.90
N VAL A 906 2.78 -8.84 3.99
CA VAL A 906 3.67 -7.65 3.98
C VAL A 906 4.87 -7.85 3.04
N LEU A 907 5.47 -9.04 3.02
CA LEU A 907 6.54 -9.38 2.09
C LEU A 907 6.06 -9.30 0.63
N GLN A 908 4.90 -9.86 0.33
CA GLN A 908 4.30 -9.80 -1.01
C GLN A 908 4.00 -8.36 -1.44
N GLU A 909 3.45 -7.54 -0.54
CA GLU A 909 3.18 -6.13 -0.82
C GLU A 909 4.48 -5.35 -1.08
N GLN A 910 5.54 -5.59 -0.30
CA GLN A 910 6.85 -4.97 -0.55
C GLN A 910 7.40 -5.36 -1.93
N VAL A 911 7.32 -6.64 -2.30
CA VAL A 911 7.81 -7.16 -3.58
C VAL A 911 7.04 -6.54 -4.75
N ARG A 912 5.71 -6.43 -4.63
CA ARG A 912 4.84 -5.77 -5.61
C ARG A 912 5.22 -4.29 -5.77
N ARG A 913 5.46 -3.57 -4.67
CA ARG A 913 5.93 -2.18 -4.71
C ARG A 913 7.27 -2.03 -5.40
N HIS A 914 8.22 -2.92 -5.15
CA HIS A 914 9.50 -2.92 -5.87
C HIS A 914 9.32 -3.18 -7.36
N GLN A 915 8.44 -4.09 -7.75
CA GLN A 915 8.12 -4.33 -9.16
C GLN A 915 7.60 -3.06 -9.84
N LEU A 916 6.62 -2.37 -9.24
CA LEU A 916 6.08 -1.12 -9.77
C LEU A 916 7.14 -0.02 -9.83
N SER A 917 7.93 0.13 -8.76
CA SER A 917 9.02 1.10 -8.69
C SER A 917 10.08 0.85 -9.77
N ILE A 918 10.44 -0.41 -10.04
CA ILE A 918 11.37 -0.77 -11.11
C ILE A 918 10.79 -0.41 -12.47
N ILE A 919 9.52 -0.72 -12.72
CA ILE A 919 8.85 -0.40 -13.99
C ILE A 919 8.84 1.12 -14.22
N SER A 920 8.39 1.89 -13.23
CA SER A 920 8.34 3.36 -13.29
C SER A 920 9.74 3.96 -13.48
N ALA A 921 10.73 3.53 -12.68
CA ALA A 921 12.11 4.01 -12.78
C ALA A 921 12.76 3.63 -14.12
N THR A 922 12.44 2.47 -14.69
CA THR A 922 12.93 2.06 -16.02
C THR A 922 12.39 2.98 -17.11
N ASN A 923 11.09 3.32 -17.05
CA ASN A 923 10.48 4.28 -17.99
C ASN A 923 11.08 5.68 -17.85
N GLY A 924 11.44 6.07 -16.62
CA GLY A 924 12.14 7.33 -16.33
C GLY A 924 13.66 7.30 -16.57
N SER A 925 14.22 6.17 -17.03
CA SER A 925 15.67 5.96 -17.18
C SER A 925 16.50 6.15 -15.89
N ASP A 926 15.88 6.01 -14.71
CA ASP A 926 16.57 6.01 -13.41
C ASP A 926 17.12 4.62 -13.09
N TYR A 927 18.18 4.26 -13.80
CA TYR A 927 18.80 2.94 -13.67
C TYR A 927 19.53 2.73 -12.32
N LEU A 928 19.82 3.80 -11.57
CA LEU A 928 20.37 3.69 -10.22
C LEU A 928 19.30 3.20 -9.23
N LEU A 929 18.09 3.74 -9.30
CA LEU A 929 16.96 3.25 -8.52
C LEU A 929 16.55 1.83 -8.93
N VAL A 930 16.51 1.55 -10.23
CA VAL A 930 16.25 0.19 -10.76
C VAL A 930 17.26 -0.80 -10.18
N LYS A 931 18.55 -0.49 -10.20
CA LYS A 931 19.60 -1.33 -9.65
C LYS A 931 19.37 -1.60 -8.17
N TYR A 932 19.17 -0.54 -7.39
CA TYR A 932 18.97 -0.65 -5.95
C TYR A 932 17.78 -1.56 -5.60
N LYS A 933 16.65 -1.42 -6.30
CA LYS A 933 15.46 -2.25 -6.08
C LYS A 933 15.64 -3.69 -6.58
N LEU A 934 16.35 -3.90 -7.69
CA LEU A 934 16.69 -5.23 -8.16
C LEU A 934 17.66 -5.97 -7.23
N ASP A 935 18.63 -5.27 -6.63
CA ASP A 935 19.54 -5.83 -5.62
C ASP A 935 18.73 -6.32 -4.40
N GLN A 936 17.76 -5.52 -3.95
CA GLN A 936 16.85 -5.91 -2.86
C GLN A 936 15.97 -7.12 -3.24
N LEU A 937 15.37 -7.14 -4.44
CA LEU A 937 14.57 -8.28 -4.90
C LEU A 937 15.39 -9.55 -5.07
N LYS A 938 16.61 -9.45 -5.61
CA LYS A 938 17.54 -10.57 -5.75
C LYS A 938 17.86 -11.18 -4.40
N TYR A 939 18.15 -10.34 -3.40
CA TYR A 939 18.36 -10.79 -2.04
C TYR A 939 17.12 -11.47 -1.43
N LEU A 940 15.94 -10.87 -1.57
CA LEU A 940 14.71 -11.49 -1.08
C LEU A 940 14.41 -12.82 -1.79
N SER A 941 14.83 -12.98 -3.05
CA SER A 941 14.67 -14.23 -3.80
C SER A 941 15.56 -15.37 -3.31
N ASP A 942 16.64 -15.05 -2.56
CA ASP A 942 17.50 -16.05 -1.91
C ASP A 942 16.88 -16.62 -0.63
N ILE A 943 15.77 -16.04 -0.14
CA ILE A 943 15.01 -16.59 0.98
C ILE A 943 14.40 -17.95 0.56
N PRO A 944 14.62 -19.03 1.33
CA PRO A 944 14.12 -20.36 0.97
C PRO A 944 12.61 -20.41 0.70
N ASN A 945 12.23 -21.21 -0.30
CA ASN A 945 10.83 -21.50 -0.66
C ASN A 945 10.00 -20.27 -1.11
N GLN A 946 10.62 -19.24 -1.71
CA GLN A 946 9.95 -18.05 -2.24
C GLN A 946 9.98 -17.96 -3.78
N GLU A 947 9.45 -18.98 -4.47
CA GLU A 947 9.47 -19.03 -5.95
C GLU A 947 8.76 -17.83 -6.60
N TYR A 948 7.71 -17.30 -5.95
CA TYR A 948 7.00 -16.10 -6.37
C TYR A 948 7.92 -14.87 -6.49
N ILE A 949 8.81 -14.65 -5.52
CA ILE A 949 9.73 -13.49 -5.52
C ILE A 949 10.75 -13.64 -6.65
N LYS A 950 11.25 -14.85 -6.85
CA LYS A 950 12.16 -15.17 -7.95
C LYS A 950 11.51 -14.97 -9.32
N GLN A 951 10.23 -15.33 -9.46
CA GLN A 951 9.46 -15.06 -10.66
C GLN A 951 9.35 -13.55 -10.93
N ILE A 952 8.98 -12.76 -9.92
CA ILE A 952 8.88 -11.29 -10.06
C ILE A 952 10.22 -10.66 -10.41
N TYR A 953 11.30 -11.09 -9.76
CA TYR A 953 12.65 -10.65 -10.12
C TYR A 953 12.96 -10.91 -11.60
N ASN A 954 12.68 -12.13 -12.09
CA ASN A 954 12.89 -12.49 -13.49
C ASN A 954 11.95 -11.74 -14.46
N ASP A 955 10.72 -11.43 -14.04
CA ASP A 955 9.79 -10.59 -14.82
C ASP A 955 10.33 -9.16 -14.94
N CYS A 956 10.84 -8.59 -13.86
CA CYS A 956 11.47 -7.26 -13.87
C CYS A 956 12.70 -7.23 -14.78
N VAL A 957 13.59 -8.23 -14.67
CA VAL A 957 14.77 -8.35 -15.55
C VAL A 957 14.34 -8.43 -17.01
N ARG A 958 13.38 -9.29 -17.36
CA ARG A 958 12.87 -9.41 -18.73
C ARG A 958 12.24 -8.12 -19.24
N TYR A 959 11.52 -7.40 -18.39
CA TYR A 959 10.93 -6.10 -18.73
C TYR A 959 12.02 -5.09 -19.10
N ILE A 960 13.09 -4.97 -18.31
CA ILE A 960 14.20 -4.05 -18.56
C ILE A 960 14.94 -4.42 -19.85
N ILE A 961 15.24 -5.70 -20.06
CA ILE A 961 15.91 -6.19 -21.30
C ILE A 961 15.08 -5.79 -22.51
N ARG A 962 13.76 -6.01 -22.46
CA ARG A 962 12.84 -5.67 -23.54
C ARG A 962 12.79 -4.16 -23.78
N HIS A 963 12.63 -3.36 -22.73
CA HIS A 963 12.56 -1.90 -22.83
C HIS A 963 13.83 -1.32 -23.50
N LEU A 964 15.01 -1.73 -23.04
CA LEU A 964 16.29 -1.31 -23.63
C LEU A 964 16.44 -1.74 -25.10
N SER A 965 15.93 -2.94 -25.43
CA SER A 965 15.97 -3.45 -26.81
C SER A 965 15.02 -2.68 -27.73
N GLU A 966 13.80 -2.39 -27.25
CA GLU A 966 12.81 -1.59 -27.99
C GLU A 966 13.30 -0.15 -28.20
N GLU A 967 13.88 0.48 -27.18
CA GLU A 967 14.47 1.81 -27.30
C GLU A 967 15.61 1.84 -28.33
N TYR A 968 16.49 0.82 -28.31
CA TYR A 968 17.51 0.66 -29.33
C TYR A 968 16.92 0.49 -30.74
N GLU A 969 15.99 -0.45 -30.95
CA GLU A 969 15.40 -0.71 -32.26
C GLU A 969 14.66 0.52 -32.81
N GLN A 970 13.88 1.21 -31.98
CA GLN A 970 13.18 2.43 -32.38
C GLN A 970 14.15 3.57 -32.72
N SER A 971 15.21 3.75 -31.93
CA SER A 971 16.20 4.80 -32.15
C SER A 971 17.00 4.57 -33.44
N ILE A 972 17.44 3.33 -33.72
CA ILE A 972 18.15 3.02 -34.98
C ILE A 972 17.22 3.14 -36.18
N LEU A 973 15.97 2.68 -36.09
CA LEU A 973 15.01 2.79 -37.19
C LEU A 973 14.75 4.26 -37.54
N ARG A 974 14.59 5.11 -36.52
CA ARG A 974 14.40 6.54 -36.70
C ARG A 974 15.62 7.21 -37.31
N LEU A 975 16.81 6.97 -36.77
CA LEU A 975 18.05 7.57 -37.28
C LEU A 975 18.31 7.14 -38.72
N ASN A 976 18.21 5.83 -39.00
CA ASN A 976 18.44 5.26 -40.33
C ASN A 976 17.47 5.88 -41.35
N ARG A 977 16.20 6.11 -40.97
CA ARG A 977 15.23 6.83 -41.81
C ARG A 977 15.66 8.26 -42.12
N CYS A 978 16.20 9.00 -41.16
CA CYS A 978 16.72 10.36 -41.37
C CYS A 978 18.01 10.38 -42.21
N LEU A 979 18.71 9.25 -42.28
CA LEU A 979 19.92 9.09 -43.09
C LEU A 979 19.63 8.72 -44.55
N LEU A 980 18.45 8.16 -44.89
CA LEU A 980 18.05 7.84 -46.27
C LEU A 980 18.03 9.07 -47.21
N ASN A 981 18.34 8.85 -48.48
CA ASN A 981 18.25 9.89 -49.51
C ASN A 981 16.82 10.45 -49.55
N GLU A 982 16.68 11.77 -49.53
CA GLU A 982 15.41 12.56 -49.50
C GLU A 982 14.89 13.00 -48.12
N THR A 983 15.40 12.49 -47.00
CA THR A 983 15.02 12.98 -45.65
C THR A 983 16.01 14.02 -45.12
N VAL A 984 15.51 14.96 -44.30
CA VAL A 984 16.35 15.96 -43.61
C VAL A 984 16.71 15.42 -42.23
N LEU A 985 18.01 15.29 -41.96
CA LEU A 985 18.53 15.01 -40.63
C LEU A 985 18.61 16.32 -39.84
N SER A 986 18.03 16.38 -38.65
CA SER A 986 18.10 17.55 -37.77
C SER A 986 19.05 17.32 -36.58
N ASN A 987 19.51 18.41 -35.95
CA ASN A 987 20.26 18.34 -34.69
C ASN A 987 19.43 17.70 -33.56
N GLU A 988 18.11 17.85 -33.61
CA GLU A 988 17.21 17.27 -32.61
C GLU A 988 17.16 15.74 -32.74
N ASP A 989 17.19 15.19 -33.96
CA ASP A 989 17.27 13.73 -34.16
C ASP A 989 18.57 13.15 -33.62
N LEU A 990 19.69 13.84 -33.83
CA LEU A 990 21.00 13.43 -33.30
C LEU A 990 21.07 13.54 -31.78
N LYS A 991 20.47 14.60 -31.22
CA LYS A 991 20.37 14.77 -29.77
C LYS A 991 19.54 13.65 -29.14
N GLN A 992 18.42 13.27 -29.76
CA GLN A 992 17.58 12.18 -29.28
C GLN A 992 18.28 10.82 -29.40
N TYR A 993 19.04 10.59 -30.47
CA TYR A 993 19.88 9.39 -30.59
C TYR A 993 20.98 9.34 -29.51
N GLN A 994 21.60 10.49 -29.21
CA GLN A 994 22.58 10.61 -28.12
C GLN A 994 21.93 10.33 -26.76
N THR A 995 20.72 10.84 -26.50
CA THR A 995 19.97 10.54 -25.28
C THR A 995 19.77 9.02 -25.10
N CYS A 996 19.41 8.28 -26.16
CA CYS A 996 19.29 6.82 -26.09
C CYS A 996 20.64 6.12 -25.81
N ILE A 997 21.75 6.64 -26.35
CA ILE A 997 23.10 6.15 -26.04
C ILE A 997 23.42 6.37 -24.56
N ASP A 998 23.09 7.55 -24.03
CA ASP A 998 23.31 7.91 -22.63
C ASP A 998 22.46 7.02 -21.71
N HIS A 999 21.20 6.74 -22.05
CA HIS A 999 20.37 5.77 -21.34
C HIS A 999 20.99 4.36 -21.35
N ALA A 1000 21.44 3.89 -22.51
CA ALA A 1000 22.10 2.59 -22.63
C ALA A 1000 23.42 2.50 -21.85
N ASN A 1001 24.11 3.65 -21.67
CA ASN A 1001 25.30 3.78 -20.84
C ASN A 1001 24.98 3.74 -19.35
N LEU A 1002 23.94 4.45 -18.91
CA LEU A 1002 23.46 4.43 -17.52
C LEU A 1002 23.03 3.01 -17.09
N ALA A 1003 22.48 2.23 -18.02
CA ALA A 1003 22.10 0.84 -17.77
C ALA A 1003 23.29 -0.15 -17.70
N ASN A 1004 24.55 0.27 -17.91
CA ASN A 1004 25.70 -0.65 -17.95
C ASN A 1004 25.93 -1.39 -16.61
N ASP A 1005 25.73 -0.72 -15.47
CA ASP A 1005 25.90 -1.33 -14.15
C ASP A 1005 24.91 -2.48 -13.90
N LEU A 1006 23.74 -2.44 -14.55
CA LEU A 1006 22.75 -3.52 -14.49
C LEU A 1006 23.19 -4.75 -15.27
N LYS A 1007 23.98 -4.58 -16.35
CA LYS A 1007 24.37 -5.66 -17.27
C LYS A 1007 25.26 -6.69 -16.57
N GLU A 1008 26.24 -6.23 -15.80
CA GLU A 1008 27.18 -7.10 -15.11
C GLU A 1008 26.53 -7.93 -13.99
N ILE A 1009 25.49 -7.38 -13.34
CA ILE A 1009 24.95 -7.94 -12.08
C ILE A 1009 23.59 -8.64 -12.27
N HIS A 1010 22.74 -8.15 -13.17
CA HIS A 1010 21.34 -8.60 -13.33
C HIS A 1010 21.00 -9.08 -14.74
N LEU A 1011 21.38 -8.35 -15.80
CA LEU A 1011 20.80 -8.56 -17.13
C LEU A 1011 21.59 -9.55 -18.02
N GLY A 1012 22.89 -9.72 -17.76
CA GLY A 1012 23.75 -10.62 -18.55
C GLY A 1012 24.03 -10.12 -19.98
N ASN A 1013 24.44 -11.04 -20.87
CA ASN A 1013 24.93 -10.72 -22.22
C ASN A 1013 23.82 -10.51 -23.27
N GLU A 1014 22.55 -10.68 -22.90
CA GLU A 1014 21.42 -10.59 -23.84
C GLU A 1014 20.99 -9.15 -24.13
N VAL A 1015 21.55 -8.17 -23.42
CA VAL A 1015 21.19 -6.75 -23.53
C VAL A 1015 22.03 -6.01 -24.57
N VAL A 1016 21.39 -5.09 -25.29
CA VAL A 1016 22.07 -4.22 -26.25
C VAL A 1016 23.13 -3.34 -25.56
N HIS A 1017 24.36 -3.39 -26.08
CA HIS A 1017 25.43 -2.50 -25.64
C HIS A 1017 25.30 -1.12 -26.26
N SER A 1018 25.68 -0.07 -25.54
CA SER A 1018 25.74 1.29 -26.10
C SER A 1018 26.67 1.37 -27.31
N THR A 1019 27.69 0.50 -27.38
CA THR A 1019 28.56 0.36 -28.56
C THR A 1019 27.79 -0.05 -29.82
N ALA A 1020 26.68 -0.78 -29.70
CA ALA A 1020 25.86 -1.19 -30.84
C ALA A 1020 25.24 0.02 -31.56
N PHE A 1021 24.93 1.10 -30.83
CA PHE A 1021 24.45 2.35 -31.42
C PHE A 1021 25.55 3.00 -32.29
N ILE A 1022 26.77 3.10 -31.75
CA ILE A 1022 27.91 3.64 -32.48
C ILE A 1022 28.27 2.77 -33.70
N GLU A 1023 28.21 1.45 -33.56
CA GLU A 1023 28.43 0.51 -34.66
C GLU A 1023 27.35 0.64 -35.76
N ASN A 1024 26.08 0.83 -35.40
CA ASN A 1024 25.02 1.11 -36.37
C ASN A 1024 25.29 2.43 -37.10
N LEU A 1025 25.62 3.49 -36.36
CA LEU A 1025 25.90 4.81 -36.92
C LEU A 1025 27.07 4.77 -37.90
N ASN A 1026 28.20 4.15 -37.53
CA ASN A 1026 29.35 3.95 -38.41
C ASN A 1026 28.96 3.19 -39.69
N ARG A 1027 28.16 2.12 -39.56
CA ARG A 1027 27.68 1.34 -40.70
C ARG A 1027 26.83 2.16 -41.67
N GLN A 1028 25.98 3.05 -41.17
CA GLN A 1028 25.16 3.91 -42.02
C GLN A 1028 26.01 4.98 -42.72
N ILE A 1029 26.99 5.57 -42.02
CA ILE A 1029 27.90 6.55 -42.62
C ILE A 1029 28.75 5.89 -43.72
N ASP A 1030 29.28 4.68 -43.48
CA ASP A 1030 30.02 3.90 -44.49
C ASP A 1030 29.18 3.62 -45.73
N ALA A 1031 27.88 3.31 -45.55
CA ALA A 1031 26.95 3.09 -46.66
C ALA A 1031 26.75 4.37 -47.49
N ILE A 1032 26.55 5.52 -46.84
CA ILE A 1032 26.44 6.83 -47.51
C ILE A 1032 27.73 7.16 -48.26
N VAL A 1033 28.90 6.98 -47.63
CA VAL A 1033 30.20 7.26 -48.25
C VAL A 1033 30.44 6.36 -49.46
N THR A 1034 30.02 5.09 -49.40
CA THR A 1034 30.13 4.16 -50.53
C THR A 1034 29.24 4.60 -51.69
N GLU A 1035 28.00 5.01 -51.42
CA GLU A 1035 27.10 5.53 -52.44
C GLU A 1035 27.66 6.81 -53.09
N LEU A 1036 28.21 7.73 -52.30
CA LEU A 1036 28.78 8.99 -52.80
C LEU A 1036 29.96 8.79 -53.76
N LYS A 1037 30.76 7.72 -53.60
CA LYS A 1037 31.88 7.41 -54.51
C LYS A 1037 31.42 7.09 -55.94
N GLU A 1038 30.16 6.71 -56.12
CA GLU A 1038 29.60 6.30 -57.41
C GLU A 1038 28.82 7.43 -58.11
N LYS A 1039 28.69 8.62 -57.48
CA LYS A 1039 27.90 9.75 -57.99
C LYS A 1039 28.76 10.80 -58.70
N GLU A 1040 28.16 11.47 -59.69
CA GLU A 1040 28.79 12.62 -60.36
C GLU A 1040 28.76 13.87 -59.48
N ILE A 1041 29.76 14.75 -59.64
CA ILE A 1041 29.94 15.98 -58.83
C ILE A 1041 28.72 16.92 -58.86
N ASN A 1042 27.92 16.86 -59.93
CA ASN A 1042 26.74 17.72 -60.10
C ASN A 1042 25.45 17.12 -59.52
N ASP A 1043 25.49 15.95 -58.88
CA ASP A 1043 24.31 15.31 -58.27
C ASP A 1043 23.85 16.11 -57.03
N PRO A 1044 22.60 16.62 -56.99
CA PRO A 1044 22.04 17.32 -55.82
C PRO A 1044 22.09 16.49 -54.52
N LEU A 1045 22.06 15.15 -54.62
CA LEU A 1045 22.15 14.23 -53.48
C LEU A 1045 23.53 14.28 -52.81
N LEU A 1046 24.58 14.64 -53.55
CA LEU A 1046 25.94 14.76 -53.04
C LEU A 1046 26.02 15.79 -51.91
N ARG A 1047 25.39 16.96 -52.11
CA ARG A 1047 25.35 18.03 -51.12
C ARG A 1047 24.57 17.63 -49.87
N ILE A 1048 23.39 17.03 -50.06
CA ILE A 1048 22.51 16.61 -48.95
C ILE A 1048 23.24 15.59 -48.05
N ASN A 1049 23.89 14.60 -48.64
CA ASN A 1049 24.58 13.56 -47.87
C ASN A 1049 25.87 14.06 -47.21
N LEU A 1050 26.60 14.99 -47.84
CA LEU A 1050 27.74 15.65 -47.20
C LEU A 1050 27.31 16.53 -46.00
N ASP A 1051 26.17 17.23 -46.12
CA ASP A 1051 25.61 18.01 -45.02
C ASP A 1051 25.17 17.10 -43.85
N LYS A 1052 24.62 15.91 -44.14
CA LYS A 1052 24.30 14.88 -43.13
C LYS A 1052 25.56 14.34 -42.42
N ILE A 1053 26.58 13.96 -43.18
CA ILE A 1053 27.86 13.48 -42.62
C ILE A 1053 28.45 14.55 -41.71
N LYS A 1054 28.45 15.82 -42.16
CA LYS A 1054 28.94 16.95 -41.36
C LYS A 1054 28.17 17.13 -40.06
N LEU A 1055 26.84 16.99 -40.10
CA LEU A 1055 26.00 17.07 -38.89
C LEU A 1055 26.35 15.94 -37.92
N VAL A 1056 26.42 14.70 -38.41
CA VAL A 1056 26.79 13.53 -37.61
C VAL A 1056 28.19 13.69 -37.01
N SER A 1057 29.20 14.09 -37.78
CA SER A 1057 30.57 14.28 -37.29
C SER A 1057 30.70 15.39 -36.26
N ASN A 1058 29.83 16.41 -36.32
CA ASN A 1058 29.81 17.47 -35.31
C ASN A 1058 29.17 17.02 -33.99
N SER A 1059 28.22 16.08 -34.06
CA SER A 1059 27.54 15.54 -32.88
C SER A 1059 28.25 14.34 -32.25
N PHE A 1060 29.01 13.57 -33.03
CA PHE A 1060 29.71 12.37 -32.59
C PHE A 1060 31.19 12.46 -32.96
N SER A 1061 32.02 12.89 -32.01
CA SER A 1061 33.47 13.06 -32.20
C SER A 1061 34.23 11.76 -32.44
N ASP A 1062 33.65 10.63 -32.06
CA ASP A 1062 34.29 9.30 -32.10
C ASP A 1062 34.10 8.59 -33.45
N ILE A 1063 33.37 9.19 -34.38
CA ILE A 1063 33.27 8.74 -35.76
C ILE A 1063 34.50 9.28 -36.49
N ASP A 1064 35.50 8.42 -36.69
CA ASP A 1064 36.72 8.78 -37.41
C ASP A 1064 36.37 9.37 -38.80
N GLN A 1065 37.04 10.50 -39.11
CA GLN A 1065 36.81 11.37 -40.28
C GLN A 1065 36.83 10.69 -41.63
#